data_AF-A0A2K0WDS8-F1
#
_entry.id   AF-A0A2K0WDS8-F1
#
_cell.length_a   1.000
_cell.length_b   1.000
_cell.length_c   1.000
_cell.angle_alpha   90.00
_cell.angle_beta   90.00
_cell.angle_gamma   90.00
#
_symmetry.space_group_name_H-M   'P 1'
#
loop_
_entity.id
_entity.type
_entity.pdbx_description
1 polymer ?
#
loop_
_entity_poly.entity_id
_entity_poly.type
_entity_poly.pdbx_seq_one_letter_code
_entity_poly.pdbx_strand_id
1 'polypeptide(L)'
;MSTATQTPPPSERTLQEKIEHLGDLVRDPKSDLGSDELPHLPELIDDWYNTDVDVTKEEFHQRILRVFKDSKHEQVYNGVMAQLPSETRKVLEDFIEGDKTADEAGKAIKEVAPLELGVSGASSHIQTFSMMAQQVTPPTKTKGKETKDLTFQNWGRTVKNTPTVTYYPETVAEIIEIVRDAVAKNKGIRVAGFRHSWAPVFGRSNKTGQSTNGDVLISTLTETNASRLPNLTSVPTNLFQPKDTELNAINVITDPKFVGAPALKNGRKYVQVGTATTNEKFRRWCIDTGNVTLPMNIIEVEITFGGSNATICHGAGINNPTLSDLVRRIDYIDVNGQERFVNMSDPALLKAASGCFGLLGIVTYITFECDAMCTAVMRPVKLDVIDAIPPPPEMKDSDIPAALRQKRTQAQKDDAVREFERRANEDFYAEWFWFPYSQQVWVNTWKTDIDTKNVVNYPSNAKTLYQVASTAIMNMAQEIGKHIHALQVAPQTQTSLLSWLAVKNFDDVKGTNKSIRTLLPNALHFQRGVQNIRVRNLEVEMALDSKKGKPNERDYTNVRRAWWDVIKTCYANAKTSPMRMPMEMRIMGSSEVTLAPQRGNKLGTCAIGILTLEAVSDIWVLYAQQVLDKWTSYKTNDGKPVVVKPHWAKEWYMYKVGGKPWVEKLVKEDYKEEIAEFQALMAAIGKKHGWTLGDIKRTFSNDVLDNTFLGGVATSKPQQAVKAEKIVQVQVHEIPADAVSEVSV
;
A
#
# COMPACT_ATOMS: atom_id res chain seq x y z
N MET A 1 46.40 37.17 1.45
CA MET A 1 46.15 35.77 1.06
C MET A 1 44.71 35.46 1.39
N SER A 2 43.85 35.44 0.36
CA SER A 2 42.44 35.08 0.50
C SER A 2 42.38 33.58 0.79
N THR A 3 41.85 33.20 1.95
CA THR A 3 41.53 31.80 2.26
C THR A 3 40.39 31.38 1.34
N ALA A 4 40.73 30.75 0.21
CA ALA A 4 39.77 30.02 -0.58
C ALA A 4 39.13 28.98 0.35
N THR A 5 37.88 29.21 0.74
CA THR A 5 37.03 28.21 1.39
C THR A 5 36.94 27.05 0.41
N GLN A 6 37.65 25.95 0.71
CA GLN A 6 37.52 24.71 -0.05
C GLN A 6 36.04 24.32 -0.06
N THR A 7 35.45 24.19 -1.24
CA THR A 7 34.08 23.69 -1.38
C THR A 7 34.01 22.32 -0.71
N PRO A 8 33.07 22.08 0.23
CA PRO A 8 32.98 20.80 0.92
C PRO A 8 32.78 19.66 -0.08
N PRO A 9 33.33 18.46 0.20
CA PRO A 9 33.15 17.31 -0.68
C PRO A 9 31.66 16.99 -0.84
N PRO A 10 31.22 16.40 -1.96
CA PRO A 10 29.79 16.14 -2.24
C PRO A 10 29.05 15.39 -1.12
N SER A 11 29.74 14.53 -0.36
CA SER A 11 29.20 13.81 0.80
C SER A 11 28.83 14.70 1.98
N GLU A 12 29.46 15.87 2.12
CA GLU A 12 29.27 16.82 3.21
C GLU A 12 28.30 17.94 2.86
N ARG A 13 27.99 18.11 1.57
CA ARG A 13 27.00 19.08 1.10
C ARG A 13 25.59 18.71 1.56
N THR A 14 24.87 19.74 1.99
CA THR A 14 23.43 19.74 2.23
C THR A 14 22.65 19.41 0.95
N LEU A 15 21.36 19.11 1.06
CA LEU A 15 20.54 18.86 -0.12
C LEU A 15 20.48 20.10 -1.02
N GLN A 16 20.32 21.28 -0.43
CA GLN A 16 20.31 22.55 -1.17
C GLN A 16 21.61 22.77 -1.94
N GLU A 17 22.77 22.68 -1.28
CA GLU A 17 24.08 22.88 -1.95
C GLU A 17 24.33 21.87 -3.08
N LYS A 18 23.77 20.65 -2.98
CA LYS A 18 23.83 19.67 -4.07
C LYS A 18 22.97 20.07 -5.27
N ILE A 19 21.81 20.67 -5.02
CA ILE A 19 20.91 21.14 -6.08
C ILE A 19 21.44 22.42 -6.73
N GLU A 20 21.94 23.37 -5.95
CA GLU A 20 22.63 24.56 -6.49
C GLU A 20 23.81 24.16 -7.38
N HIS A 21 24.63 23.19 -6.92
CA HIS A 21 25.71 22.65 -7.74
C HIS A 21 25.23 21.93 -9.01
N LEU A 22 24.08 21.25 -8.96
CA LEU A 22 23.46 20.69 -10.17
C LEU A 22 23.07 21.79 -11.15
N GLY A 23 22.51 22.91 -10.67
CA GLY A 23 22.25 24.10 -11.49
C GLY A 23 23.52 24.64 -12.16
N ASP A 24 24.64 24.72 -11.42
CA ASP A 24 25.94 25.14 -11.98
C ASP A 24 26.45 24.18 -13.05
N LEU A 25 26.31 22.87 -12.85
CA LEU A 25 26.67 21.86 -13.85
C LEU A 25 25.83 21.99 -15.12
N VAL A 26 24.54 22.31 -15.00
CA VAL A 26 23.65 22.51 -16.15
C VAL A 26 24.01 23.79 -16.92
N ARG A 27 24.50 24.83 -16.24
CA ARG A 27 24.95 26.09 -16.88
C ARG A 27 26.31 25.98 -17.55
N ASP A 28 27.21 25.12 -17.06
CA ASP A 28 28.57 25.03 -17.57
C ASP A 28 28.58 24.39 -18.97
N PRO A 29 28.95 25.12 -20.05
CA PRO A 29 28.99 24.57 -21.39
C PRO A 29 30.05 23.45 -21.57
N LYS A 30 30.92 23.24 -20.58
CA LYS A 30 31.91 22.15 -20.55
C LYS A 30 31.42 20.91 -19.78
N SER A 31 30.28 21.01 -19.11
CA SER A 31 29.68 19.88 -18.39
C SER A 31 29.05 18.90 -19.39
N ASP A 32 29.15 17.61 -19.09
CA ASP A 32 28.42 16.55 -19.81
C ASP A 32 26.91 16.58 -19.53
N LEU A 33 26.45 17.44 -18.63
CA LEU A 33 25.06 17.74 -18.36
C LEU A 33 24.76 19.16 -18.85
N GLY A 34 24.57 19.33 -20.15
CA GLY A 34 24.30 20.64 -20.76
C GLY A 34 22.90 21.18 -20.50
N SER A 35 22.66 22.43 -20.89
CA SER A 35 21.35 23.10 -20.74
C SER A 35 20.22 22.45 -21.54
N ASP A 36 20.55 21.67 -22.58
CA ASP A 36 19.59 20.89 -23.38
C ASP A 36 19.10 19.61 -22.65
N GLU A 37 19.86 19.11 -21.68
CA GLU A 37 19.47 17.93 -20.87
C GLU A 37 18.37 18.27 -19.86
N LEU A 38 18.49 19.43 -19.20
CA LEU A 38 17.58 19.90 -18.15
C LEU A 38 17.35 21.41 -18.29
N PRO A 39 16.71 21.87 -19.38
CA PRO A 39 16.49 23.30 -19.63
C PRO A 39 15.63 23.92 -18.55
N HIS A 40 15.80 25.20 -18.28
CA HIS A 40 15.05 25.98 -17.28
C HIS A 40 15.28 25.57 -15.80
N LEU A 41 15.98 24.46 -15.56
CA LEU A 41 16.24 23.98 -14.21
C LEU A 41 17.12 24.95 -13.39
N PRO A 42 18.21 25.53 -13.93
CA PRO A 42 19.02 26.46 -13.16
C PRO A 42 18.24 27.69 -12.69
N GLU A 43 17.40 28.27 -13.55
CA GLU A 43 16.57 29.42 -13.22
C GLU A 43 15.52 29.06 -12.15
N LEU A 44 14.93 27.86 -12.25
CA LEU A 44 14.02 27.36 -11.21
C LEU A 44 14.73 27.20 -9.87
N ILE A 45 15.96 26.70 -9.86
CA ILE A 45 16.75 26.55 -8.64
C ILE A 45 17.06 27.90 -8.02
N ASP A 46 17.53 28.86 -8.81
CA ASP A 46 17.87 30.21 -8.34
C ASP A 46 16.66 30.90 -7.72
N ASP A 47 15.55 30.96 -8.47
CA ASP A 47 14.33 31.62 -8.00
C ASP A 47 13.77 30.94 -6.75
N TRP A 48 13.83 29.61 -6.69
CA TRP A 48 13.30 28.86 -5.55
C TRP A 48 14.07 29.13 -4.24
N TYR A 49 15.38 29.37 -4.33
CA TYR A 49 16.23 29.63 -3.17
C TYR A 49 16.46 31.12 -2.90
N ASN A 50 16.02 31.99 -3.81
CA ASN A 50 16.05 33.43 -3.61
C ASN A 50 14.90 33.88 -2.67
N THR A 51 15.25 34.48 -1.53
CA THR A 51 14.26 34.96 -0.55
C THR A 51 13.43 36.14 -1.04
N ASP A 52 13.86 36.80 -2.11
CA ASP A 52 13.17 37.95 -2.70
C ASP A 52 12.21 37.53 -3.82
N VAL A 53 12.15 36.24 -4.18
CA VAL A 53 11.26 35.69 -5.19
C VAL A 53 10.27 34.72 -4.52
N ASP A 54 8.97 35.01 -4.63
CA ASP A 54 7.94 34.09 -4.16
C ASP A 54 7.59 33.10 -5.28
N VAL A 55 8.15 31.89 -5.23
CA VAL A 55 7.76 30.79 -6.11
C VAL A 55 6.70 29.96 -5.41
N THR A 56 5.45 30.09 -5.85
CA THR A 56 4.37 29.26 -5.32
C THR A 56 4.61 27.78 -5.64
N LYS A 57 3.98 26.88 -4.88
CA LYS A 57 4.02 25.45 -5.21
C LYS A 57 3.48 25.18 -6.62
N GLU A 58 2.46 25.92 -7.05
CA GLU A 58 1.89 25.75 -8.38
C GLU A 58 2.90 26.09 -9.47
N GLU A 59 3.53 27.26 -9.38
CA GLU A 59 4.57 27.69 -10.33
C GLU A 59 5.77 26.75 -10.34
N PHE A 60 6.18 26.25 -9.17
CA PHE A 60 7.23 25.23 -9.09
C PHE A 60 6.88 23.99 -9.92
N HIS A 61 5.65 23.48 -9.77
CA HIS A 61 5.21 22.31 -10.54
C HIS A 61 5.13 22.65 -12.04
N GLN A 62 4.55 23.77 -12.45
CA GLN A 62 4.53 24.15 -13.87
C GLN A 62 5.93 24.25 -14.48
N ARG A 63 6.87 24.88 -13.77
CA ARG A 63 8.25 25.06 -14.24
C ARG A 63 9.01 23.75 -14.30
N ILE A 64 8.92 22.88 -13.28
CA ILE A 64 9.61 21.60 -13.32
C ILE A 64 9.04 20.67 -14.40
N LEU A 65 7.74 20.73 -14.66
CA LEU A 65 7.12 19.98 -15.75
C LEU A 65 7.65 20.44 -17.12
N ARG A 66 7.86 21.75 -17.30
CA ARG A 66 8.50 22.32 -18.49
C ARG A 66 9.95 21.89 -18.67
N VAL A 67 10.73 21.75 -17.60
CA VAL A 67 12.11 21.19 -17.67
C VAL A 67 12.13 19.87 -18.44
N PHE A 68 11.20 18.97 -18.14
CA PHE A 68 11.14 17.67 -18.82
C PHE A 68 10.52 17.74 -20.21
N LYS A 69 9.51 18.60 -20.40
CA LYS A 69 8.86 18.83 -21.70
C LYS A 69 9.86 19.34 -22.74
N ASP A 70 10.67 20.33 -22.37
CA ASP A 70 11.56 21.05 -23.30
C ASP A 70 12.96 20.43 -23.38
N SER A 71 13.23 19.38 -22.59
CA SER A 71 14.50 18.65 -22.64
C SER A 71 14.71 17.95 -23.98
N LYS A 72 15.97 17.62 -24.30
CA LYS A 72 16.31 16.77 -25.45
C LYS A 72 15.70 15.36 -25.42
N HIS A 73 15.03 15.01 -24.32
CA HIS A 73 14.29 13.77 -24.14
C HIS A 73 12.77 13.97 -24.17
N GLU A 74 12.29 15.02 -24.85
CA GLU A 74 10.87 15.35 -25.01
C GLU A 74 10.01 14.16 -25.50
N GLN A 75 10.58 13.22 -26.26
CA GLN A 75 9.89 12.00 -26.69
C GLN A 75 9.39 11.16 -25.51
N VAL A 76 10.09 11.18 -24.37
CA VAL A 76 9.68 10.47 -23.16
C VAL A 76 8.46 11.17 -22.55
N TYR A 77 8.51 12.51 -22.42
CA TYR A 77 7.39 13.32 -21.98
C TYR A 77 6.15 13.12 -22.88
N ASN A 78 6.33 13.27 -24.20
CA ASN A 78 5.29 13.09 -25.20
C ASN A 78 4.70 11.67 -25.16
N GLY A 79 5.54 10.65 -24.93
CA GLY A 79 5.10 9.27 -24.76
C GLY A 79 4.15 9.05 -23.59
N VAL A 80 4.31 9.77 -22.47
CA VAL A 80 3.36 9.69 -21.33
C VAL A 80 2.12 10.53 -21.56
N MET A 81 2.27 11.75 -22.07
CA MET A 81 1.11 12.58 -22.41
C MET A 81 0.20 11.85 -23.41
N ALA A 82 0.78 11.12 -24.38
CA ALA A 82 0.06 10.29 -25.33
C ALA A 82 -0.82 9.19 -24.69
N GLN A 83 -0.53 8.78 -23.45
CA GLN A 83 -1.33 7.78 -22.73
C GLN A 83 -2.55 8.36 -22.02
N LEU A 84 -2.59 9.67 -21.81
CA LEU A 84 -3.76 10.37 -21.26
C LEU A 84 -4.83 10.54 -22.35
N PRO A 85 -6.13 10.47 -22.01
CA PRO A 85 -7.20 10.88 -22.93
C PRO A 85 -7.01 12.32 -23.42
N SER A 86 -7.48 12.63 -24.62
CA SER A 86 -7.30 13.93 -25.29
C SER A 86 -7.69 15.12 -24.41
N GLU A 87 -8.83 15.04 -23.75
CA GLU A 87 -9.41 16.09 -22.92
C GLU A 87 -8.59 16.27 -21.64
N THR A 88 -8.20 15.17 -20.99
CA THR A 88 -7.35 15.19 -19.80
C THR A 88 -5.94 15.70 -20.12
N ARG A 89 -5.40 15.28 -21.27
CA ARG A 89 -4.10 15.75 -21.78
C ARG A 89 -4.12 17.25 -21.99
N LYS A 90 -5.14 17.76 -22.70
CA LYS A 90 -5.30 19.20 -22.95
C LYS A 90 -5.36 19.98 -21.65
N VAL A 91 -6.16 19.54 -20.67
CA VAL A 91 -6.24 20.23 -19.38
C VAL A 91 -4.88 20.24 -18.66
N LEU A 92 -4.12 19.16 -18.74
CA LEU A 92 -2.79 19.10 -18.14
C LEU A 92 -1.78 19.98 -18.91
N GLU A 93 -1.86 20.05 -20.23
CA GLU A 93 -1.05 20.94 -21.07
C GLU A 93 -1.37 22.41 -20.74
N ASP A 94 -2.64 22.80 -20.72
CA ASP A 94 -3.08 24.14 -20.34
C ASP A 94 -2.58 24.51 -18.93
N PHE A 95 -2.56 23.56 -17.99
CA PHE A 95 -1.98 23.78 -16.66
C PHE A 95 -0.46 24.02 -16.72
N ILE A 96 0.27 23.21 -17.48
CA ILE A 96 1.74 23.30 -17.60
C ILE A 96 2.17 24.61 -18.25
N GLU A 97 1.43 25.09 -19.24
CA GLU A 97 1.67 26.39 -19.91
C GLU A 97 1.29 27.58 -19.03
N GLY A 98 0.52 27.37 -17.96
CA GLY A 98 0.00 28.43 -17.11
C GLY A 98 -1.32 29.05 -17.60
N ASP A 99 -1.94 28.48 -18.63
CA ASP A 99 -3.26 28.88 -19.14
C ASP A 99 -4.40 28.49 -18.19
N LYS A 100 -4.14 27.56 -17.25
CA LYS A 100 -5.03 27.19 -16.16
C LYS A 100 -4.30 27.12 -14.84
N THR A 101 -4.94 27.64 -13.80
CA THR A 101 -4.56 27.35 -12.41
C THR A 101 -4.82 25.87 -12.07
N ALA A 102 -4.19 25.34 -11.02
CA ALA A 102 -4.42 23.95 -10.61
C ALA A 102 -5.89 23.70 -10.23
N ASP A 103 -6.56 24.70 -9.63
CA ASP A 103 -7.98 24.63 -9.28
C ASP A 103 -8.89 24.58 -10.51
N GLU A 104 -8.61 25.37 -11.55
CA GLU A 104 -9.32 25.31 -12.83
C GLU A 104 -9.10 23.98 -13.53
N ALA A 105 -7.86 23.48 -13.57
CA ALA A 105 -7.53 22.18 -14.16
C ALA A 105 -8.21 21.03 -13.41
N GLY A 106 -8.21 21.06 -12.08
CA GLY A 106 -8.87 20.07 -11.23
C GLY A 106 -10.40 20.07 -11.38
N LYS A 107 -11.02 21.23 -11.61
CA LYS A 107 -12.46 21.34 -11.93
C LYS A 107 -12.75 20.81 -13.33
N ALA A 108 -12.00 21.25 -14.34
CA ALA A 108 -12.19 20.82 -15.72
C ALA A 108 -12.11 19.29 -15.84
N ILE A 109 -11.13 18.65 -15.23
CA ILE A 109 -11.00 17.18 -15.25
C ILE A 109 -12.16 16.46 -14.54
N LYS A 110 -12.70 17.03 -13.45
CA LYS A 110 -13.89 16.47 -12.80
C LYS A 110 -15.10 16.49 -13.73
N GLU A 111 -15.21 17.52 -14.57
CA GLU A 111 -16.30 17.70 -15.54
C GLU A 111 -16.12 16.84 -16.81
N VAL A 112 -14.92 16.36 -17.10
CA VAL A 112 -14.66 15.36 -18.14
C VAL A 112 -15.17 13.97 -17.66
N ALA A 113 -16.49 13.75 -17.72
CA ALA A 113 -17.14 12.42 -17.80
C ALA A 113 -18.66 12.50 -18.09
N PRO A 114 -19.21 11.72 -19.04
CA PRO A 114 -18.77 11.38 -20.39
C PRO A 114 -19.63 12.07 -21.47
N LEU A 115 -19.01 12.37 -22.62
CA LEU A 115 -19.74 12.38 -23.90
C LEU A 115 -20.18 10.93 -24.19
N GLU A 116 -21.50 10.73 -24.14
CA GLU A 116 -22.31 9.58 -24.55
C GLU A 116 -21.62 8.20 -24.64
N LEU A 117 -21.76 7.41 -23.57
CA LEU A 117 -22.01 5.98 -23.72
C LEU A 117 -23.50 5.77 -23.40
N GLY A 118 -24.20 5.21 -24.39
CA GLY A 118 -25.65 5.10 -24.44
C GLY A 118 -26.31 4.75 -23.12
N VAL A 119 -27.38 5.50 -22.84
CA VAL A 119 -28.29 5.33 -21.72
C VAL A 119 -28.68 3.86 -21.54
N SER A 120 -28.29 3.27 -20.41
CA SER A 120 -29.16 2.35 -19.68
C SER A 120 -28.94 2.60 -18.20
N GLY A 121 -29.90 3.28 -17.58
CA GLY A 121 -29.82 3.70 -16.19
C GLY A 121 -29.70 2.53 -15.22
N ALA A 122 -28.83 2.69 -14.23
CA ALA A 122 -28.88 1.94 -12.98
C ALA A 122 -28.90 2.98 -11.86
N SER A 123 -30.09 3.24 -11.33
CA SER A 123 -30.26 4.06 -10.13
C SER A 123 -29.63 3.37 -8.94
N SER A 124 -29.02 4.17 -8.07
CA SER A 124 -28.62 3.80 -6.72
C SER A 124 -29.82 3.32 -5.89
N HIS A 125 -30.11 2.03 -5.95
CA HIS A 125 -31.03 1.40 -5.02
C HIS A 125 -30.25 0.90 -3.80
N ILE A 126 -30.49 1.57 -2.67
CA ILE A 126 -30.27 1.01 -1.33
C ILE A 126 -31.22 -0.20 -1.25
N GLN A 127 -30.73 -1.39 -1.58
CA GLN A 127 -31.46 -2.63 -1.34
C GLN A 127 -31.23 -3.06 0.11
N THR A 128 -32.25 -2.88 0.94
CA THR A 128 -32.41 -3.57 2.21
C THR A 128 -32.49 -5.07 1.89
N PHE A 129 -31.41 -5.81 2.13
CA PHE A 129 -31.39 -7.26 1.91
C PHE A 129 -32.32 -7.96 2.92
N SER A 130 -33.49 -8.37 2.45
CA SER A 130 -34.29 -9.44 3.05
C SER A 130 -33.96 -10.73 2.32
N MET A 131 -33.63 -11.79 3.05
CA MET A 131 -33.37 -13.11 2.48
C MET A 131 -34.61 -13.66 1.79
N MET A 132 -34.63 -13.62 0.45
CA MET A 132 -35.42 -14.56 -0.36
C MET A 132 -34.60 -15.00 -1.57
N ALA A 133 -34.43 -16.31 -1.70
CA ALA A 133 -33.80 -16.96 -2.83
C ALA A 133 -34.63 -16.71 -4.09
N GLN A 134 -34.11 -15.92 -5.04
CA GLN A 134 -34.63 -15.89 -6.40
C GLN A 134 -33.78 -16.77 -7.30
N GLN A 135 -34.44 -17.71 -7.97
CA GLN A 135 -33.86 -18.55 -9.01
C GLN A 135 -33.43 -17.68 -10.20
N VAL A 136 -32.12 -17.56 -10.42
CA VAL A 136 -31.54 -16.89 -11.58
C VAL A 136 -31.27 -17.95 -12.66
N THR A 137 -31.90 -17.79 -13.82
CA THR A 137 -31.61 -18.56 -15.05
C THR A 137 -30.14 -18.38 -15.44
N PRO A 138 -29.38 -19.43 -15.82
CA PRO A 138 -27.93 -19.33 -15.97
C PRO A 138 -27.53 -18.56 -17.23
N PRO A 139 -26.49 -17.70 -17.15
CA PRO A 139 -25.96 -16.99 -18.30
C PRO A 139 -25.32 -17.95 -19.31
N THR A 140 -25.51 -17.68 -20.59
CA THR A 140 -25.08 -18.50 -21.74
C THR A 140 -23.57 -18.49 -22.02
N LYS A 141 -22.77 -17.75 -21.24
CA LYS A 141 -21.30 -17.87 -21.16
C LYS A 141 -20.92 -18.31 -19.74
N THR A 142 -20.33 -19.48 -19.61
CA THR A 142 -20.10 -20.15 -18.31
C THR A 142 -18.81 -19.75 -17.60
N LYS A 143 -17.90 -19.02 -18.25
CA LYS A 143 -16.68 -18.44 -17.68
C LYS A 143 -16.49 -17.04 -18.24
N GLY A 144 -16.07 -16.09 -17.40
CA GLY A 144 -15.79 -14.71 -17.81
C GLY A 144 -14.70 -14.61 -18.89
N LYS A 145 -14.33 -13.39 -19.27
CA LYS A 145 -13.28 -13.16 -20.27
C LYS A 145 -12.00 -13.91 -19.87
N GLU A 146 -11.36 -14.62 -20.81
CA GLU A 146 -10.12 -15.36 -20.58
C GLU A 146 -9.00 -14.92 -21.53
N THR A 147 -7.75 -15.12 -21.11
CA THR A 147 -6.56 -14.93 -21.95
C THR A 147 -5.55 -16.02 -21.61
N LYS A 148 -5.13 -16.78 -22.62
CA LYS A 148 -4.17 -17.90 -22.45
C LYS A 148 -2.74 -17.40 -22.54
N ASP A 149 -1.86 -18.03 -21.76
CA ASP A 149 -0.41 -17.83 -21.79
C ASP A 149 0.05 -16.36 -21.66
N LEU A 150 -0.80 -15.51 -21.06
CA LEU A 150 -0.46 -14.12 -20.78
C LEU A 150 0.60 -14.08 -19.68
N THR A 151 1.73 -13.45 -19.96
CA THR A 151 2.80 -13.28 -18.96
C THR A 151 2.30 -12.41 -17.81
N PHE A 152 2.36 -12.93 -16.59
CA PHE A 152 2.14 -12.17 -15.38
C PHE A 152 3.44 -11.51 -14.93
N GLN A 153 3.36 -10.25 -14.56
CA GLN A 153 4.39 -9.53 -13.83
C GLN A 153 3.72 -8.69 -12.74
N ASN A 154 4.26 -8.73 -11.54
CA ASN A 154 3.78 -7.89 -10.45
C ASN A 154 4.26 -6.44 -10.63
N TRP A 155 3.68 -5.53 -9.86
CA TRP A 155 4.03 -4.12 -9.94
C TRP A 155 5.50 -3.89 -9.58
N GLY A 156 6.04 -4.50 -8.52
CA GLY A 156 7.46 -4.33 -8.15
C GLY A 156 8.48 -5.05 -9.04
N ARG A 157 8.04 -5.79 -10.07
CA ARG A 157 8.87 -6.62 -10.97
C ARG A 157 9.77 -7.63 -10.24
N THR A 158 9.37 -8.06 -9.05
CA THR A 158 10.01 -9.16 -8.30
C THR A 158 9.52 -10.53 -8.71
N VAL A 159 8.33 -10.60 -9.31
CA VAL A 159 7.63 -11.85 -9.63
C VAL A 159 7.25 -11.83 -11.10
N LYS A 160 7.62 -12.90 -11.80
CA LYS A 160 7.22 -13.16 -13.18
C LYS A 160 6.87 -14.65 -13.32
N ASN A 161 5.73 -14.94 -13.92
CA ASN A 161 5.30 -16.29 -14.25
C ASN A 161 4.33 -16.23 -15.44
N THR A 162 4.01 -17.38 -16.03
CA THR A 162 3.05 -17.49 -17.12
C THR A 162 1.98 -18.51 -16.74
N PRO A 163 0.83 -18.06 -16.20
CA PRO A 163 -0.33 -18.91 -16.00
C PRO A 163 -0.78 -19.50 -17.34
N THR A 164 -1.33 -20.71 -17.31
CA THR A 164 -1.93 -21.32 -18.51
C THR A 164 -3.13 -20.52 -18.99
N VAL A 165 -3.87 -19.91 -18.06
CA VAL A 165 -4.99 -19.03 -18.37
C VAL A 165 -5.17 -17.99 -17.28
N THR A 166 -5.47 -16.76 -17.69
CA THR A 166 -5.95 -15.68 -16.83
C THR A 166 -7.43 -15.45 -17.10
N TYR A 167 -8.26 -15.49 -16.06
CA TYR A 167 -9.69 -15.16 -16.13
C TYR A 167 -9.96 -13.78 -15.51
N TYR A 168 -10.98 -13.10 -16.00
CA TYR A 168 -11.49 -11.82 -15.50
C TYR A 168 -12.98 -11.97 -15.15
N PRO A 169 -13.33 -12.68 -14.06
CA PRO A 169 -14.71 -12.86 -13.66
C PRO A 169 -15.31 -11.53 -13.18
N GLU A 170 -16.58 -11.32 -13.48
CA GLU A 170 -17.40 -10.21 -12.98
C GLU A 170 -18.37 -10.68 -11.89
N THR A 171 -18.59 -12.00 -11.76
CA THR A 171 -19.56 -12.60 -10.85
C THR A 171 -18.99 -13.73 -9.99
N VAL A 172 -19.65 -14.02 -8.86
CA VAL A 172 -19.34 -15.16 -7.99
C VAL A 172 -19.58 -16.49 -8.72
N ALA A 173 -20.62 -16.57 -9.54
CA ALA A 173 -20.93 -17.76 -10.33
C ALA A 173 -19.80 -18.14 -11.30
N GLU A 174 -19.17 -17.16 -11.96
CA GLU A 174 -18.01 -17.42 -12.82
C GLU A 174 -16.81 -17.93 -12.02
N ILE A 175 -16.58 -17.42 -10.81
CA ILE A 175 -15.51 -17.92 -9.92
C ILE A 175 -15.74 -19.39 -9.59
N ILE A 176 -16.97 -19.77 -9.24
CA ILE A 176 -17.34 -21.16 -8.94
C ILE A 176 -16.99 -22.08 -10.11
N GLU A 177 -17.36 -21.70 -11.34
CA GLU A 177 -17.06 -22.50 -12.53
C GLU A 177 -15.56 -22.56 -12.86
N ILE A 178 -14.82 -21.48 -12.62
CA ILE A 178 -13.36 -21.46 -12.76
C ILE A 178 -12.72 -22.43 -11.75
N VAL A 179 -13.16 -22.41 -10.48
CA VAL A 179 -12.63 -23.31 -9.43
C VAL A 179 -12.93 -24.76 -9.77
N ARG A 180 -14.17 -25.10 -10.14
CA ARG A 180 -14.57 -26.46 -10.53
C ARG A 180 -13.74 -26.97 -11.70
N ASP A 181 -13.54 -26.15 -12.73
CA ASP A 181 -12.74 -26.52 -13.91
C ASP A 181 -11.27 -26.72 -13.59
N ALA A 182 -10.68 -25.82 -12.81
CA ALA A 182 -9.28 -25.91 -12.40
C ALA A 182 -9.04 -27.17 -11.56
N VAL A 183 -9.92 -27.47 -10.60
CA VAL A 183 -9.82 -28.68 -9.76
C VAL A 183 -9.97 -29.94 -10.60
N ALA A 184 -10.96 -30.01 -11.50
CA ALA A 184 -11.16 -31.15 -12.40
C ALA A 184 -9.96 -31.39 -13.34
N LYS A 185 -9.24 -30.33 -13.71
CA LYS A 185 -8.04 -30.38 -14.55
C LYS A 185 -6.73 -30.44 -13.75
N ASN A 186 -6.83 -30.55 -12.42
CA ASN A 186 -5.69 -30.56 -11.50
C ASN A 186 -4.75 -29.35 -11.67
N LYS A 187 -5.32 -28.14 -11.76
CA LYS A 187 -4.57 -26.87 -11.86
C LYS A 187 -4.56 -26.12 -10.53
N GLY A 188 -3.47 -25.40 -10.27
CA GLY A 188 -3.43 -24.41 -9.20
C GLY A 188 -4.22 -23.15 -9.56
N ILE A 189 -4.63 -22.37 -8.57
CA ILE A 189 -5.38 -21.12 -8.73
C ILE A 189 -4.81 -20.08 -7.78
N ARG A 190 -4.48 -18.90 -8.30
CA ARG A 190 -4.17 -17.70 -7.49
C ARG A 190 -4.96 -16.51 -7.98
N VAL A 191 -5.09 -15.50 -7.13
CA VAL A 191 -5.86 -14.28 -7.40
C VAL A 191 -4.93 -13.08 -7.44
N ALA A 192 -5.20 -12.12 -8.31
CA ALA A 192 -4.52 -10.83 -8.32
C ALA A 192 -5.50 -9.66 -8.57
N GLY A 193 -5.36 -8.61 -7.76
CA GLY A 193 -5.90 -7.27 -8.05
C GLY A 193 -4.85 -6.42 -8.77
N PHE A 194 -4.42 -5.32 -8.15
CA PHE A 194 -3.37 -4.42 -8.67
C PHE A 194 -1.94 -5.01 -8.74
N ARG A 195 -1.78 -6.30 -8.40
CA ARG A 195 -0.50 -7.03 -8.48
C ARG A 195 0.62 -6.38 -7.66
N HIS A 196 0.30 -5.76 -6.52
CA HIS A 196 1.23 -4.90 -5.78
C HIS A 196 2.12 -5.58 -4.74
N SER A 197 1.86 -6.85 -4.41
CA SER A 197 2.74 -7.58 -3.51
C SER A 197 4.10 -7.80 -4.17
N TRP A 198 5.19 -7.43 -3.50
CA TRP A 198 6.56 -7.77 -3.90
C TRP A 198 6.89 -9.22 -3.54
N ALA A 199 6.29 -9.72 -2.47
CA ALA A 199 6.43 -11.12 -2.08
C ALA A 199 5.89 -12.05 -3.18
N PRO A 200 6.54 -13.20 -3.42
CA PRO A 200 6.14 -14.19 -4.42
C PRO A 200 4.93 -15.02 -3.98
N VAL A 201 3.79 -14.35 -3.72
CA VAL A 201 2.50 -14.95 -3.31
C VAL A 201 1.56 -15.25 -4.49
N PHE A 202 2.00 -14.99 -5.72
CA PHE A 202 1.26 -15.26 -6.95
C PHE A 202 1.49 -16.68 -7.44
N GLY A 203 1.01 -17.04 -8.65
CA GLY A 203 1.09 -18.40 -9.20
C GLY A 203 2.44 -19.10 -9.00
N ARG A 204 2.41 -20.42 -9.01
CA ARG A 204 3.57 -21.28 -9.09
C ARG A 204 4.41 -20.90 -10.30
N SER A 205 5.72 -20.87 -10.10
CA SER A 205 6.65 -20.78 -11.21
C SER A 205 6.58 -22.13 -11.92
N ASN A 206 6.24 -22.17 -13.23
CA ASN A 206 6.22 -23.41 -14.01
C ASN A 206 7.58 -24.13 -13.85
N LYS A 207 7.65 -25.13 -12.99
CA LYS A 207 8.85 -25.94 -12.76
C LYS A 207 8.50 -27.41 -12.91
N THR A 208 9.39 -28.13 -13.57
CA THR A 208 9.37 -29.58 -13.74
C THR A 208 9.29 -30.26 -12.35
N GLY A 209 8.34 -31.18 -12.16
CA GLY A 209 8.14 -31.90 -10.89
C GLY A 209 6.96 -31.42 -10.02
N GLN A 210 6.16 -30.46 -10.48
CA GLN A 210 4.94 -30.05 -9.77
C GLN A 210 3.79 -31.06 -9.94
N SER A 211 2.96 -31.18 -8.89
CA SER A 211 1.80 -32.08 -8.85
C SER A 211 0.57 -31.55 -9.60
N THR A 212 0.62 -30.33 -10.15
CA THR A 212 -0.47 -29.68 -10.89
C THR A 212 -0.15 -29.54 -12.38
N ASN A 213 -1.18 -29.52 -13.21
CA ASN A 213 -1.11 -29.36 -14.67
C ASN A 213 -1.02 -27.87 -15.08
N GLY A 214 -0.16 -27.11 -14.39
CA GLY A 214 -0.05 -25.66 -14.49
C GLY A 214 -1.05 -24.90 -13.61
N ASP A 215 -1.08 -23.58 -13.81
CA ASP A 215 -1.81 -22.65 -12.95
C ASP A 215 -2.80 -21.77 -13.72
N VAL A 216 -3.85 -21.40 -13.00
CA VAL A 216 -4.86 -20.42 -13.37
C VAL A 216 -4.63 -19.15 -12.55
N LEU A 217 -4.73 -17.99 -13.20
CA LEU A 217 -4.83 -16.70 -12.53
C LEU A 217 -6.26 -16.17 -12.63
N ILE A 218 -6.84 -15.78 -11.50
CA ILE A 218 -8.04 -14.95 -11.48
C ILE A 218 -7.59 -13.51 -11.27
N SER A 219 -7.81 -12.66 -12.27
CA SER A 219 -7.54 -11.22 -12.18
C SER A 219 -8.85 -10.52 -11.86
N THR A 220 -8.95 -9.91 -10.67
CA THR A 220 -10.15 -9.16 -10.25
C THR A 220 -10.26 -7.79 -10.92
N LEU A 221 -9.22 -7.40 -11.67
CA LEU A 221 -9.14 -6.19 -12.47
C LEU A 221 -8.69 -6.52 -13.89
N THR A 222 -9.08 -5.69 -14.85
CA THR A 222 -8.59 -5.80 -16.23
C THR A 222 -7.08 -5.52 -16.28
N GLU A 223 -6.41 -5.97 -17.35
CA GLU A 223 -5.00 -5.67 -17.57
C GLU A 223 -4.73 -4.16 -17.64
N THR A 224 -5.65 -3.40 -18.24
CA THR A 224 -5.55 -1.94 -18.32
C THR A 224 -5.55 -1.30 -16.93
N ASN A 225 -6.44 -1.72 -16.04
CA ASN A 225 -6.48 -1.19 -14.68
C ASN A 225 -5.28 -1.67 -13.84
N ALA A 226 -4.89 -2.94 -13.96
CA ALA A 226 -3.91 -3.56 -13.08
C ALA A 226 -2.44 -3.35 -13.47
N SER A 227 -2.15 -2.91 -14.70
CA SER A 227 -0.76 -2.93 -15.21
C SER A 227 -0.33 -1.70 -16.03
N ARG A 228 -1.26 -0.88 -16.53
CA ARG A 228 -0.90 0.31 -17.31
C ARG A 228 -0.46 1.47 -16.41
N LEU A 229 0.67 2.10 -16.77
CA LEU A 229 1.14 3.36 -16.19
C LEU A 229 1.25 4.42 -17.31
N PRO A 230 0.85 5.69 -17.07
CA PRO A 230 0.33 6.20 -15.81
C PRO A 230 -1.06 5.65 -15.48
N ASN A 231 -1.27 5.35 -14.21
CA ASN A 231 -2.57 5.00 -13.65
C ASN A 231 -3.31 6.28 -13.26
N LEU A 232 -4.57 6.36 -13.68
CA LEU A 232 -5.42 7.54 -13.50
C LEU A 232 -6.61 7.27 -12.56
N THR A 233 -6.64 6.13 -11.87
CA THR A 233 -7.74 5.75 -10.97
C THR A 233 -7.96 6.81 -9.89
N SER A 234 -6.89 7.41 -9.37
CA SER A 234 -6.95 8.43 -8.32
C SER A 234 -7.46 9.81 -8.79
N VAL A 235 -7.54 10.07 -10.10
CA VAL A 235 -8.01 11.34 -10.66
C VAL A 235 -9.49 11.55 -10.31
N PRO A 236 -9.95 12.80 -10.03
CA PRO A 236 -11.31 13.09 -9.54
C PRO A 236 -12.41 12.95 -10.61
N THR A 237 -12.40 11.86 -11.38
CA THR A 237 -13.42 11.45 -12.36
C THR A 237 -13.72 9.96 -12.20
N ASN A 238 -14.92 9.52 -12.58
CA ASN A 238 -15.30 8.11 -12.59
C ASN A 238 -14.80 7.37 -13.84
N LEU A 239 -14.31 8.09 -14.87
CA LEU A 239 -13.89 7.52 -16.15
C LEU A 239 -12.81 6.43 -16.04
N PHE A 240 -11.93 6.54 -15.05
CA PHE A 240 -10.79 5.63 -14.86
C PHE A 240 -11.00 4.61 -13.73
N GLN A 241 -12.16 4.63 -13.07
CA GLN A 241 -12.49 3.60 -12.10
C GLN A 241 -12.66 2.25 -12.80
N PRO A 242 -12.30 1.13 -12.16
CA PRO A 242 -12.69 -0.18 -12.65
C PRO A 242 -14.22 -0.24 -12.84
N LYS A 243 -14.65 -0.90 -13.93
CA LYS A 243 -16.08 -1.17 -14.21
C LYS A 243 -16.74 -1.81 -12.98
N ASP A 244 -17.99 -1.45 -12.71
CA ASP A 244 -18.79 -2.09 -11.67
C ASP A 244 -19.07 -3.57 -11.99
N THR A 245 -18.85 -4.42 -10.98
CA THR A 245 -19.07 -5.87 -11.02
C THR A 245 -19.61 -6.32 -9.67
N GLU A 246 -20.12 -7.55 -9.59
CA GLU A 246 -20.53 -8.14 -8.31
C GLU A 246 -19.35 -8.14 -7.31
N LEU A 247 -18.14 -8.42 -7.80
CA LEU A 247 -16.91 -8.54 -7.00
C LEU A 247 -16.35 -7.20 -6.48
N ASN A 248 -16.88 -6.05 -6.91
CA ASN A 248 -16.53 -4.74 -6.35
C ASN A 248 -17.75 -3.99 -5.77
N ALA A 249 -18.80 -4.74 -5.42
CA ALA A 249 -19.96 -4.21 -4.72
C ALA A 249 -19.63 -3.85 -3.26
N ILE A 250 -20.32 -2.83 -2.73
CA ILE A 250 -20.22 -2.41 -1.34
C ILE A 250 -21.63 -2.39 -0.75
N ASN A 251 -21.87 -3.23 0.25
CA ASN A 251 -23.20 -3.47 0.82
C ASN A 251 -23.19 -3.13 2.33
N VAL A 252 -24.20 -2.39 2.78
CA VAL A 252 -24.43 -2.19 4.22
C VAL A 252 -25.22 -3.37 4.76
N ILE A 253 -24.69 -4.03 5.78
CA ILE A 253 -25.33 -5.18 6.41
C ILE A 253 -26.24 -4.69 7.54
N THR A 254 -27.54 -4.94 7.38
CA THR A 254 -28.58 -4.53 8.34
C THR A 254 -28.94 -5.62 9.35
N ASP A 255 -28.80 -6.90 8.99
CA ASP A 255 -29.02 -8.01 9.92
C ASP A 255 -27.70 -8.42 10.60
N PRO A 256 -27.52 -8.14 11.91
CA PRO A 256 -26.32 -8.55 12.65
C PRO A 256 -26.07 -10.06 12.68
N LYS A 257 -27.10 -10.90 12.45
CA LYS A 257 -26.93 -12.36 12.34
C LYS A 257 -26.03 -12.74 11.17
N PHE A 258 -26.00 -11.94 10.11
CA PHE A 258 -25.12 -12.16 8.96
C PHE A 258 -23.64 -12.26 9.38
N VAL A 259 -23.20 -11.37 10.27
CA VAL A 259 -21.82 -11.38 10.80
C VAL A 259 -21.65 -12.22 12.06
N GLY A 260 -22.74 -12.67 12.69
CA GLY A 260 -22.67 -13.45 13.94
C GLY A 260 -22.24 -12.62 15.15
N ALA A 261 -22.53 -11.31 15.15
CA ALA A 261 -22.17 -10.36 16.21
C ALA A 261 -23.35 -9.45 16.56
N PRO A 262 -23.34 -8.68 17.67
CA PRO A 262 -24.43 -7.77 18.02
C PRO A 262 -24.62 -6.63 17.00
N ALA A 263 -25.81 -6.03 17.00
CA ALA A 263 -26.10 -4.80 16.26
C ALA A 263 -25.18 -3.65 16.71
N LEU A 264 -24.69 -2.88 15.75
CA LEU A 264 -23.86 -1.71 16.01
C LEU A 264 -24.71 -0.49 16.38
N LYS A 265 -24.10 0.44 17.12
CA LYS A 265 -24.70 1.70 17.59
C LYS A 265 -23.83 2.88 17.19
N ASN A 266 -24.36 4.10 17.37
CA ASN A 266 -23.66 5.37 17.18
C ASN A 266 -23.13 5.57 15.76
N GLY A 267 -23.94 5.24 14.75
CA GLY A 267 -23.61 5.43 13.33
C GLY A 267 -22.61 4.42 12.74
N ARG A 268 -22.05 3.51 13.56
CA ARG A 268 -21.20 2.41 13.10
C ARG A 268 -22.00 1.40 12.28
N LYS A 269 -21.38 0.80 11.27
CA LYS A 269 -22.05 -0.13 10.33
C LYS A 269 -21.16 -1.34 10.04
N TYR A 270 -21.80 -2.49 9.84
CA TYR A 270 -21.13 -3.60 9.16
C TYR A 270 -21.22 -3.35 7.67
N VAL A 271 -20.09 -3.36 6.98
CA VAL A 271 -20.01 -3.09 5.54
C VAL A 271 -19.31 -4.27 4.86
N GLN A 272 -20.04 -4.96 3.99
CA GLN A 272 -19.50 -6.00 3.15
C GLN A 272 -18.92 -5.37 1.88
N VAL A 273 -17.65 -5.67 1.61
CA VAL A 273 -16.86 -5.11 0.52
C VAL A 273 -16.37 -6.24 -0.37
N GLY A 274 -16.71 -6.19 -1.65
CA GLY A 274 -16.20 -7.14 -2.63
C GLY A 274 -14.68 -7.03 -2.78
N THR A 275 -13.98 -8.14 -2.95
CA THR A 275 -12.50 -8.17 -2.93
C THR A 275 -11.84 -7.45 -4.10
N ALA A 276 -12.58 -7.15 -5.18
CA ALA A 276 -12.13 -6.34 -6.30
C ALA A 276 -12.30 -4.82 -6.06
N THR A 277 -12.95 -4.41 -4.97
CA THR A 277 -13.12 -3.00 -4.60
C THR A 277 -11.75 -2.38 -4.32
N THR A 278 -11.43 -1.29 -5.01
CA THR A 278 -10.24 -0.46 -4.74
C THR A 278 -10.47 0.41 -3.51
N ASN A 279 -9.39 0.79 -2.84
CA ASN A 279 -9.46 1.79 -1.77
C ASN A 279 -10.09 3.10 -2.26
N GLU A 280 -9.87 3.50 -3.52
CA GLU A 280 -10.45 4.70 -4.11
C GLU A 280 -11.98 4.60 -4.23
N LYS A 281 -12.49 3.47 -4.73
CA LYS A 281 -13.94 3.23 -4.82
C LYS A 281 -14.57 3.24 -3.43
N PHE A 282 -13.94 2.58 -2.46
CA PHE A 282 -14.43 2.56 -1.09
C PHE A 282 -14.37 3.94 -0.41
N ARG A 283 -13.28 4.70 -0.61
CA ARG A 283 -13.13 6.08 -0.10
C ARG A 283 -14.25 6.99 -0.60
N ARG A 284 -14.52 6.96 -1.92
CA ARG A 284 -15.62 7.73 -2.54
C ARG A 284 -16.95 7.30 -1.94
N TRP A 285 -17.22 5.99 -1.89
CA TRP A 285 -18.45 5.47 -1.29
C TRP A 285 -18.64 5.93 0.16
N CYS A 286 -17.61 5.82 1.01
CA CYS A 286 -17.62 6.26 2.39
C CYS A 286 -18.06 7.72 2.55
N ILE A 287 -17.52 8.60 1.70
CA ILE A 287 -17.77 10.04 1.74
C ILE A 287 -19.13 10.40 1.15
N ASP A 288 -19.45 9.85 -0.02
CA ASP A 288 -20.60 10.28 -0.82
C ASP A 288 -21.93 9.69 -0.31
N THR A 289 -21.90 8.44 0.21
CA THR A 289 -23.13 7.70 0.54
C THR A 289 -23.06 6.89 1.83
N GLY A 290 -21.91 6.29 2.14
CA GLY A 290 -21.75 5.37 3.26
C GLY A 290 -21.82 6.06 4.63
N ASN A 291 -21.32 7.28 4.73
CA ASN A 291 -21.17 8.06 5.97
C ASN A 291 -20.50 7.26 7.11
N VAL A 292 -19.45 6.51 6.74
CA VAL A 292 -18.63 5.68 7.64
C VAL A 292 -17.17 5.74 7.23
N THR A 293 -16.27 5.27 8.10
CA THR A 293 -14.83 5.18 7.81
C THR A 293 -14.23 3.94 8.45
N LEU A 294 -13.09 3.50 7.93
CA LEU A 294 -12.19 2.63 8.69
C LEU A 294 -11.32 3.50 9.62
N PRO A 295 -10.87 2.99 10.78
CA PRO A 295 -9.95 3.71 11.65
C PRO A 295 -8.56 3.86 11.01
N MET A 296 -8.21 2.95 10.12
CA MET A 296 -6.94 2.94 9.40
C MET A 296 -7.08 2.23 8.06
N ASN A 297 -6.19 2.54 7.13
CA ASN A 297 -6.01 1.80 5.88
C ASN A 297 -4.58 2.03 5.36
N ILE A 298 -4.20 1.34 4.30
CA ILE A 298 -2.97 1.64 3.56
C ILE A 298 -3.13 2.97 2.78
N ILE A 299 -2.01 3.63 2.50
CA ILE A 299 -2.00 4.95 1.84
C ILE A 299 -2.54 4.88 0.40
N GLU A 300 -2.13 3.85 -0.35
CA GLU A 300 -2.42 3.71 -1.79
C GLU A 300 -3.92 3.47 -2.06
N VAL A 301 -4.50 4.29 -2.94
CA VAL A 301 -5.94 4.23 -3.25
C VAL A 301 -6.28 3.22 -4.34
N GLU A 302 -5.29 2.82 -5.13
CA GLU A 302 -5.47 1.89 -6.23
C GLU A 302 -5.70 0.46 -5.71
N ILE A 303 -4.99 0.05 -4.66
CA ILE A 303 -5.01 -1.32 -4.13
C ILE A 303 -6.42 -1.82 -3.80
N THR A 304 -6.68 -3.07 -4.19
CA THR A 304 -7.93 -3.79 -3.89
C THR A 304 -7.94 -4.35 -2.47
N PHE A 305 -9.10 -4.35 -1.81
CA PHE A 305 -9.29 -4.93 -0.48
C PHE A 305 -8.88 -6.41 -0.37
N GLY A 306 -9.09 -7.21 -1.42
CA GLY A 306 -8.64 -8.60 -1.44
C GLY A 306 -7.12 -8.72 -1.28
N GLY A 307 -6.37 -7.85 -1.97
CA GLY A 307 -4.91 -7.83 -1.92
C GLY A 307 -4.37 -7.32 -0.59
N SER A 308 -4.87 -6.18 -0.09
CA SER A 308 -4.39 -5.60 1.18
C SER A 308 -4.74 -6.47 2.38
N ASN A 309 -5.94 -7.07 2.41
CA ASN A 309 -6.35 -7.93 3.50
C ASN A 309 -5.62 -9.29 3.49
N ALA A 310 -5.45 -9.92 2.32
CA ALA A 310 -4.84 -11.26 2.25
C ALA A 310 -3.41 -11.32 2.80
N THR A 311 -2.64 -10.22 2.68
CA THR A 311 -1.28 -10.09 3.21
C THR A 311 -1.18 -9.31 4.51
N ILE A 312 -2.31 -9.14 5.22
CA ILE A 312 -2.37 -8.54 6.56
C ILE A 312 -1.73 -7.13 6.58
N CYS A 313 -2.08 -6.31 5.59
CA CYS A 313 -1.56 -4.95 5.50
C CYS A 313 -2.11 -4.05 6.63
N HIS A 314 -1.45 -2.92 6.84
CA HIS A 314 -1.76 -1.96 7.90
C HIS A 314 -1.52 -0.52 7.45
N GLY A 315 -2.19 0.41 8.13
CA GLY A 315 -1.85 1.83 8.19
C GLY A 315 -0.95 2.15 9.41
N ALA A 316 -1.21 3.27 10.08
CA ALA A 316 -0.45 3.73 11.26
C ALA A 316 -1.37 4.13 12.42
N GLY A 317 -0.77 4.42 13.57
CA GLY A 317 -1.41 4.79 14.83
C GLY A 317 -1.27 3.70 15.89
N ILE A 318 -0.72 4.02 17.07
CA ILE A 318 -0.41 3.04 18.14
C ILE A 318 -1.61 2.24 18.66
N ASN A 319 -2.82 2.77 18.45
CA ASN A 319 -4.08 2.15 18.84
C ASN A 319 -4.79 1.41 17.70
N ASN A 320 -4.22 1.43 16.49
CA ASN A 320 -4.80 0.82 15.31
C ASN A 320 -4.18 -0.56 15.06
N PRO A 321 -5.01 -1.61 14.90
CA PRO A 321 -4.54 -2.97 14.59
C PRO A 321 -4.30 -3.12 13.07
N THR A 322 -4.15 -4.34 12.55
CA THR A 322 -4.06 -4.54 11.09
C THR A 322 -5.42 -4.43 10.42
N LEU A 323 -5.47 -4.30 9.09
CA LEU A 323 -6.73 -4.31 8.34
C LEU A 323 -7.52 -5.62 8.58
N SER A 324 -6.82 -6.75 8.72
CA SER A 324 -7.42 -8.06 8.93
C SER A 324 -8.07 -8.22 10.31
N ASP A 325 -7.64 -7.44 11.32
CA ASP A 325 -8.29 -7.42 12.64
C ASP A 325 -9.69 -6.76 12.61
N LEU A 326 -9.96 -5.94 11.59
CA LEU A 326 -11.25 -5.24 11.42
C LEU A 326 -12.32 -6.14 10.77
N VAL A 327 -11.94 -7.33 10.30
CA VAL A 327 -12.83 -8.27 9.64
C VAL A 327 -13.80 -8.90 10.65
N ARG A 328 -15.07 -9.00 10.25
CA ARG A 328 -16.16 -9.67 10.99
C ARG A 328 -16.75 -10.85 10.22
N ARG A 329 -16.52 -10.93 8.91
CA ARG A 329 -16.89 -12.07 8.07
C ARG A 329 -16.04 -12.14 6.81
N ILE A 330 -15.72 -13.37 6.39
CA ILE A 330 -15.10 -13.70 5.10
C ILE A 330 -16.06 -14.61 4.34
N ASP A 331 -16.43 -14.23 3.12
CA ASP A 331 -17.18 -15.04 2.17
C ASP A 331 -16.22 -15.52 1.06
N TYR A 332 -16.25 -16.80 0.72
CA TYR A 332 -15.26 -17.38 -0.19
C TYR A 332 -15.78 -18.62 -0.94
N ILE A 333 -15.13 -18.96 -2.05
CA ILE A 333 -15.33 -20.19 -2.80
C ILE A 333 -14.26 -21.21 -2.39
N ASP A 334 -14.69 -22.34 -1.84
CA ASP A 334 -13.79 -23.42 -1.42
C ASP A 334 -13.32 -24.31 -2.57
N VAL A 335 -12.47 -25.30 -2.28
CA VAL A 335 -11.92 -26.24 -3.29
C VAL A 335 -12.99 -27.10 -3.97
N ASN A 336 -14.19 -27.23 -3.39
CA ASN A 336 -15.29 -27.98 -3.97
C ASN A 336 -16.17 -27.09 -4.89
N GLY A 337 -15.78 -25.84 -5.10
CA GLY A 337 -16.58 -24.87 -5.85
C GLY A 337 -17.91 -24.56 -5.16
N GLN A 338 -17.89 -24.46 -3.83
CA GLN A 338 -19.05 -24.11 -3.00
C GLN A 338 -18.81 -22.77 -2.31
N GLU A 339 -19.88 -21.97 -2.21
CA GLU A 339 -19.89 -20.76 -1.40
C GLU A 339 -19.85 -21.11 0.08
N ARG A 340 -18.91 -20.51 0.80
CA ARG A 340 -18.67 -20.72 2.22
C ARG A 340 -18.46 -19.38 2.92
N PHE A 341 -18.58 -19.39 4.24
CA PHE A 341 -18.21 -18.23 5.05
C PHE A 341 -17.61 -18.63 6.40
N VAL A 342 -16.85 -17.71 6.98
CA VAL A 342 -16.43 -17.71 8.39
C VAL A 342 -16.77 -16.34 8.97
N ASN A 343 -17.36 -16.29 10.16
CA ASN A 343 -17.82 -15.04 10.78
C ASN A 343 -17.59 -15.04 12.31
N MET A 344 -18.13 -14.05 13.01
CA MET A 344 -17.94 -13.87 14.47
C MET A 344 -18.60 -14.94 15.35
N SER A 345 -19.38 -15.87 14.79
CA SER A 345 -19.83 -17.04 15.55
C SER A 345 -18.68 -17.99 15.88
N ASP A 346 -17.61 -17.98 15.08
CA ASP A 346 -16.38 -18.75 15.29
C ASP A 346 -15.15 -17.82 15.25
N PRO A 347 -14.97 -16.89 16.21
CA PRO A 347 -13.97 -15.83 16.12
C PRO A 347 -12.53 -16.34 16.06
N ALA A 348 -12.26 -17.51 16.66
CA ALA A 348 -10.95 -18.16 16.55
C ALA A 348 -10.64 -18.60 15.11
N LEU A 349 -11.63 -19.14 14.37
CA LEU A 349 -11.45 -19.51 12.97
C LEU A 349 -11.30 -18.26 12.09
N LEU A 350 -12.01 -17.18 12.41
CA LEU A 350 -11.93 -15.92 11.68
C LEU A 350 -10.53 -15.29 11.76
N LYS A 351 -9.83 -15.43 12.89
CA LYS A 351 -8.43 -14.96 13.05
C LYS A 351 -7.46 -15.61 12.05
N ALA A 352 -7.70 -16.87 11.66
CA ALA A 352 -6.91 -17.53 10.61
C ALA A 352 -7.44 -17.20 9.21
N ALA A 353 -8.76 -17.12 9.03
CA ALA A 353 -9.39 -16.88 7.73
C ALA A 353 -9.16 -15.46 7.18
N SER A 354 -9.16 -14.44 8.05
CA SER A 354 -9.04 -13.03 7.68
C SER A 354 -7.70 -12.67 7.03
N GLY A 355 -6.61 -13.30 7.44
CA GLY A 355 -5.24 -13.06 6.96
C GLY A 355 -4.60 -14.32 6.36
N CYS A 356 -5.26 -14.98 5.41
CA CYS A 356 -4.90 -16.33 4.98
C CYS A 356 -4.11 -16.42 3.67
N PHE A 357 -3.63 -15.31 3.09
CA PHE A 357 -2.89 -15.31 1.82
C PHE A 357 -3.66 -15.95 0.64
N GLY A 358 -4.99 -16.03 0.72
CA GLY A 358 -5.83 -16.73 -0.26
C GLY A 358 -5.73 -18.26 -0.20
N LEU A 359 -5.19 -18.85 0.88
CA LEU A 359 -5.12 -20.30 1.08
C LEU A 359 -6.50 -20.91 1.43
N LEU A 360 -7.41 -20.11 1.96
CA LEU A 360 -8.78 -20.55 2.29
C LEU A 360 -9.59 -20.95 1.06
N GLY A 361 -9.30 -20.31 -0.08
CA GLY A 361 -10.08 -20.36 -1.31
C GLY A 361 -10.12 -18.98 -1.98
N ILE A 362 -11.05 -18.81 -2.93
CA ILE A 362 -11.22 -17.53 -3.60
C ILE A 362 -12.16 -16.65 -2.78
N VAL A 363 -11.60 -15.72 -2.00
CA VAL A 363 -12.38 -14.77 -1.20
C VAL A 363 -13.10 -13.79 -2.12
N THR A 364 -14.42 -13.72 -2.01
CA THR A 364 -15.29 -12.87 -2.84
C THR A 364 -15.69 -11.59 -2.11
N TYR A 365 -15.97 -11.69 -0.81
CA TYR A 365 -16.32 -10.55 0.04
C TYR A 365 -15.65 -10.59 1.41
N ILE A 366 -15.41 -9.40 1.95
CA ILE A 366 -14.91 -9.16 3.30
C ILE A 366 -15.89 -8.20 3.98
N THR A 367 -16.41 -8.57 5.15
CA THR A 367 -17.24 -7.65 5.95
C THR A 367 -16.43 -7.02 7.06
N PHE A 368 -16.39 -5.69 7.08
CA PHE A 368 -15.72 -4.89 8.11
C PHE A 368 -16.73 -4.32 9.10
N GLU A 369 -16.28 -4.09 10.34
CA GLU A 369 -16.89 -3.11 11.23
C GLU A 369 -16.33 -1.72 10.87
N CYS A 370 -17.17 -0.83 10.37
CA CYS A 370 -16.80 0.55 10.04
C CYS A 370 -17.33 1.52 11.09
N ASP A 371 -16.49 2.46 11.49
CA ASP A 371 -16.85 3.52 12.41
C ASP A 371 -17.74 4.57 11.73
N ALA A 372 -18.51 5.31 12.54
CA ALA A 372 -19.20 6.49 12.04
C ALA A 372 -18.18 7.48 11.44
N MET A 373 -18.58 8.19 10.39
CA MET A 373 -17.71 9.19 9.77
C MET A 373 -17.19 10.19 10.80
N CYS A 374 -15.89 10.47 10.74
CA CYS A 374 -15.23 11.46 11.56
C CYS A 374 -14.24 12.27 10.70
N THR A 375 -13.63 13.28 11.30
CA THR A 375 -12.65 14.14 10.63
C THR A 375 -11.26 13.94 11.20
N ALA A 376 -10.26 14.11 10.36
CA ALA A 376 -8.86 14.20 10.74
C ALA A 376 -8.44 15.67 10.79
N VAL A 377 -7.71 16.03 11.84
CA VAL A 377 -7.11 17.35 12.05
C VAL A 377 -5.62 17.25 11.80
N MET A 378 -5.23 17.37 10.54
CA MET A 378 -3.87 17.11 10.07
C MET A 378 -2.96 18.33 10.23
N ARG A 379 -1.72 18.07 10.67
CA ARG A 379 -0.62 19.04 10.70
C ARG A 379 0.64 18.42 10.12
N PRO A 380 0.66 18.12 8.81
CA PRO A 380 1.88 17.67 8.15
C PRO A 380 2.94 18.76 8.26
N VAL A 381 4.15 18.42 8.69
CA VAL A 381 5.23 19.39 8.94
C VAL A 381 6.57 18.84 8.47
N LYS A 382 7.45 19.72 7.99
CA LYS A 382 8.84 19.38 7.68
C LYS A 382 9.72 19.82 8.85
N LEU A 383 10.29 18.84 9.55
CA LEU A 383 11.17 19.05 10.69
C LEU A 383 12.60 18.66 10.34
N ASP A 384 13.58 19.31 10.96
CA ASP A 384 14.97 18.85 10.86
C ASP A 384 15.07 17.39 11.31
N VAL A 385 15.88 16.60 10.63
CA VAL A 385 15.98 15.15 10.85
C VAL A 385 16.35 14.80 12.30
N ILE A 386 17.19 15.63 12.93
CA ILE A 386 17.61 15.47 14.32
C ILE A 386 16.52 15.81 15.34
N ASP A 387 15.49 16.56 14.95
CA ASP A 387 14.37 16.92 15.81
C ASP A 387 13.16 16.00 15.55
N ALA A 388 12.97 15.58 14.30
CA ALA A 388 11.88 14.69 13.90
C ALA A 388 12.01 13.30 14.52
N ILE A 389 13.22 12.71 14.42
CA ILE A 389 13.60 11.43 15.03
C ILE A 389 14.98 11.63 15.69
N PRO A 390 15.03 11.95 16.99
CA PRO A 390 16.30 12.28 17.64
C PRO A 390 17.30 11.10 17.67
N PRO A 391 18.62 11.35 17.51
CA PRO A 391 19.66 10.32 17.62
C PRO A 391 19.54 9.52 18.92
N PRO A 392 19.67 8.18 18.93
CA PRO A 392 19.56 7.40 20.16
C PRO A 392 20.66 7.78 21.17
N PRO A 393 20.47 7.55 22.49
CA PRO A 393 21.36 8.08 23.53
C PRO A 393 22.84 7.72 23.39
N GLU A 394 23.14 6.56 22.80
CA GLU A 394 24.49 6.07 22.55
C GLU A 394 25.20 6.73 21.35
N MET A 395 24.46 7.42 20.48
CA MET A 395 24.99 8.01 19.26
C MET A 395 25.63 9.38 19.55
N LYS A 396 26.89 9.56 19.12
CA LYS A 396 27.60 10.83 19.29
C LYS A 396 27.22 11.80 18.18
N ASP A 397 27.28 13.11 18.45
CA ASP A 397 27.04 14.14 17.42
C ASP A 397 28.01 14.01 16.22
N SER A 398 29.22 13.49 16.44
CA SER A 398 30.20 13.17 15.38
C SER A 398 29.74 12.05 14.45
N ASP A 399 28.85 11.16 14.91
CA ASP A 399 28.33 10.04 14.11
C ASP A 399 27.21 10.47 13.16
N ILE A 400 26.63 11.66 13.39
CA ILE A 400 25.64 12.27 12.48
C ILE A 400 26.40 12.70 11.22
N PRO A 401 25.93 12.33 10.00
CA PRO A 401 26.55 12.80 8.76
C PRO A 401 26.69 14.32 8.74
N ALA A 402 27.84 14.84 8.28
CA ALA A 402 28.15 16.27 8.36
C ALA A 402 27.05 17.17 7.78
N ALA A 403 26.50 16.77 6.62
CA ALA A 403 25.40 17.47 5.95
C ALA A 403 24.10 17.60 6.77
N LEU A 404 23.90 16.71 7.76
CA LEU A 404 22.70 16.66 8.62
C LEU A 404 22.99 17.20 10.02
N ARG A 405 24.26 17.48 10.35
CA ARG A 405 24.67 17.83 11.70
C ARG A 405 24.30 19.28 11.99
N GLN A 406 23.37 19.47 12.91
CA GLN A 406 23.05 20.79 13.45
C GLN A 406 23.22 20.80 14.96
N LYS A 407 23.72 21.90 15.52
CA LYS A 407 23.92 22.03 16.97
C LYS A 407 22.55 22.13 17.66
N ARG A 408 22.41 21.41 18.78
CA ARG A 408 21.28 21.49 19.71
C ARG A 408 21.82 21.47 21.14
N THR A 409 21.21 22.25 22.02
CA THR A 409 21.44 22.13 23.47
C THR A 409 20.82 20.81 23.98
N GLN A 410 21.23 20.35 25.16
CA GLN A 410 20.62 19.14 25.73
C GLN A 410 19.11 19.30 25.94
N ALA A 411 18.65 20.47 26.40
CA ALA A 411 17.23 20.76 26.55
C ALA A 411 16.45 20.61 25.24
N GLN A 412 17.00 21.11 24.12
CA GLN A 412 16.38 20.95 22.80
C GLN A 412 16.35 19.50 22.35
N LYS A 413 17.40 18.71 22.62
CA LYS A 413 17.42 17.28 22.35
C LYS A 413 16.32 16.55 23.15
N ASP A 414 16.16 16.91 24.42
CA ASP A 414 15.14 16.32 25.29
C ASP A 414 13.72 16.72 24.87
N ASP A 415 13.51 17.96 24.44
CA ASP A 415 12.23 18.44 23.87
C ASP A 415 11.86 17.67 22.61
N ALA A 416 12.82 17.47 21.71
CA ALA A 416 12.60 16.71 20.48
C ALA A 416 12.23 15.25 20.78
N VAL A 417 12.87 14.62 21.78
CA VAL A 417 12.50 13.26 22.22
C VAL A 417 11.08 13.23 22.76
N ARG A 418 10.71 14.19 23.62
CA ARG A 418 9.36 14.29 24.16
C ARG A 418 8.32 14.47 23.05
N GLU A 419 8.57 15.34 22.07
CA GLU A 419 7.61 15.58 20.99
C GLU A 419 7.46 14.37 20.06
N PHE A 420 8.57 13.68 19.75
CA PHE A 420 8.51 12.42 19.01
C PHE A 420 7.69 11.36 19.77
N GLU A 421 7.98 11.13 21.05
CA GLU A 421 7.25 10.17 21.89
C GLU A 421 5.77 10.57 22.03
N ARG A 422 5.46 11.86 22.17
CA ARG A 422 4.09 12.37 22.24
C ARG A 422 3.31 12.03 20.97
N ARG A 423 3.87 12.32 19.78
CA ARG A 423 3.24 11.97 18.50
C ARG A 423 3.03 10.47 18.38
N ALA A 424 4.05 9.67 18.70
CA ALA A 424 4.01 8.22 18.62
C ALA A 424 2.98 7.57 19.57
N ASN A 425 2.78 8.13 20.77
CA ASN A 425 1.86 7.58 21.77
C ASN A 425 0.44 8.13 21.67
N GLU A 426 0.27 9.37 21.23
CA GLU A 426 -1.00 10.06 21.42
C GLU A 426 -1.72 10.38 20.11
N ASP A 427 -1.03 10.61 19.00
CA ASP A 427 -1.69 10.97 17.75
C ASP A 427 -2.44 9.75 17.18
N PHE A 428 -3.60 10.00 16.58
CA PHE A 428 -4.46 8.94 16.04
C PHE A 428 -3.77 8.18 14.88
N TYR A 429 -2.97 8.92 14.10
CA TYR A 429 -2.10 8.39 13.07
C TYR A 429 -0.73 9.07 13.21
N ALA A 430 0.34 8.30 13.04
CA ALA A 430 1.70 8.81 13.16
C ALA A 430 2.67 8.15 12.16
N GLU A 431 3.19 8.95 11.24
CA GLU A 431 4.11 8.48 10.19
C GLU A 431 5.19 9.52 9.84
N TRP A 432 6.38 9.03 9.53
CA TRP A 432 7.57 9.81 9.21
C TRP A 432 8.19 9.34 7.90
N PHE A 433 8.55 10.29 7.04
CA PHE A 433 9.15 10.06 5.74
C PHE A 433 10.48 10.81 5.65
N TRP A 434 11.57 10.09 5.39
CA TRP A 434 12.87 10.68 5.12
C TRP A 434 13.38 10.31 3.74
N PHE A 435 13.58 11.31 2.90
CA PHE A 435 14.21 11.13 1.60
C PHE A 435 15.74 11.19 1.73
N PRO A 436 16.49 10.33 1.03
CA PRO A 436 17.94 10.31 1.07
C PRO A 436 18.57 11.70 0.92
N TYR A 437 19.53 12.01 1.78
CA TYR A 437 20.25 13.29 1.83
C TYR A 437 19.44 14.53 2.24
N SER A 438 18.13 14.41 2.47
CA SER A 438 17.33 15.50 3.01
C SER A 438 17.72 15.81 4.45
N GLN A 439 17.86 17.09 4.77
CA GLN A 439 18.00 17.54 6.16
C GLN A 439 16.67 17.52 6.91
N GLN A 440 15.57 17.36 6.19
CA GLN A 440 14.21 17.38 6.72
C GLN A 440 13.54 16.02 6.61
N VAL A 441 12.67 15.76 7.58
CA VAL A 441 11.75 14.64 7.65
C VAL A 441 10.35 15.21 7.51
N TRP A 442 9.55 14.62 6.64
CA TRP A 442 8.14 14.95 6.58
C TRP A 442 7.39 14.11 7.62
N VAL A 443 6.80 14.80 8.59
CA VAL A 443 6.07 14.21 9.70
C VAL A 443 4.59 14.44 9.46
N ASN A 444 3.85 13.38 9.21
CA ASN A 444 2.42 13.44 8.95
C ASN A 444 1.68 12.73 10.09
N THR A 445 1.24 13.52 11.08
CA THR A 445 0.47 13.03 12.22
C THR A 445 -0.81 13.84 12.41
N TRP A 446 -1.84 13.21 12.97
CA TRP A 446 -3.12 13.87 13.21
C TRP A 446 -3.90 13.28 14.38
N LYS A 447 -4.82 14.09 14.91
CA LYS A 447 -5.91 13.66 15.79
C LYS A 447 -7.18 13.53 14.97
N THR A 448 -8.21 12.92 15.55
CA THR A 448 -9.56 12.88 14.97
C THR A 448 -10.57 13.59 15.88
N ASP A 449 -11.64 14.10 15.29
CA ASP A 449 -12.83 14.57 15.99
C ASP A 449 -14.08 14.39 15.12
N ILE A 450 -15.25 14.86 15.58
CA ILE A 450 -16.53 14.75 14.86
C ILE A 450 -16.98 16.07 14.21
N ASP A 451 -16.15 17.12 14.24
CA ASP A 451 -16.51 18.42 13.70
C ASP A 451 -16.37 18.45 12.18
N THR A 452 -17.52 18.41 11.50
CA THR A 452 -17.61 18.47 10.05
C THR A 452 -17.65 19.91 9.50
N LYS A 453 -17.60 20.93 10.37
CA LYS A 453 -17.51 22.32 9.91
C LYS A 453 -16.14 22.59 9.29
N ASN A 454 -16.12 23.30 8.16
CA ASN A 454 -14.88 23.68 7.47
C ASN A 454 -13.98 22.50 7.05
N VAL A 455 -14.54 21.31 6.82
CA VAL A 455 -13.80 20.23 6.18
C VAL A 455 -13.43 20.64 4.76
N VAL A 456 -12.19 20.38 4.36
CA VAL A 456 -11.72 20.54 2.98
C VAL A 456 -11.57 19.16 2.34
N ASN A 457 -11.70 19.11 1.01
CA ASN A 457 -11.30 17.91 0.28
C ASN A 457 -9.76 17.86 0.24
N TYR A 458 -9.17 16.84 0.85
CA TYR A 458 -7.72 16.67 0.93
C TYR A 458 -7.29 15.28 0.45
N PRO A 459 -6.30 15.19 -0.46
CA PRO A 459 -5.86 16.27 -1.34
C PRO A 459 -7.03 16.88 -2.13
N SER A 460 -6.94 18.17 -2.47
CA SER A 460 -7.92 18.81 -3.37
C SER A 460 -7.87 18.18 -4.77
N ASN A 461 -8.83 18.51 -5.64
CA ASN A 461 -8.82 18.00 -7.03
C ASN A 461 -7.59 18.47 -7.78
N ALA A 462 -7.27 19.76 -7.66
CA ALA A 462 -6.03 20.38 -8.14
C ALA A 462 -4.80 19.63 -7.64
N LYS A 463 -4.77 19.37 -6.33
CA LYS A 463 -3.65 18.68 -5.69
C LYS A 463 -3.49 17.24 -6.18
N THR A 464 -4.59 16.55 -6.34
CA THR A 464 -4.62 15.20 -6.88
C THR A 464 -4.04 15.16 -8.30
N LEU A 465 -4.40 16.12 -9.16
CA LEU A 465 -3.90 16.19 -10.52
C LEU A 465 -2.39 16.36 -10.58
N TYR A 466 -1.85 17.37 -9.90
CA TYR A 466 -0.39 17.59 -9.95
C TYR A 466 0.35 16.41 -9.31
N GLN A 467 -0.18 15.77 -8.25
CA GLN A 467 0.47 14.58 -7.68
C GLN A 467 0.52 13.43 -8.69
N VAL A 468 -0.57 13.16 -9.41
CA VAL A 468 -0.62 12.13 -10.46
C VAL A 468 0.34 12.46 -11.61
N ALA A 469 0.34 13.69 -12.09
CA ALA A 469 1.25 14.13 -13.16
C ALA A 469 2.71 14.06 -12.72
N SER A 470 3.04 14.62 -11.55
CA SER A 470 4.40 14.66 -11.01
C SER A 470 4.94 13.26 -10.74
N THR A 471 4.12 12.33 -10.25
CA THR A 471 4.54 10.94 -10.01
C THR A 471 4.75 10.16 -11.30
N ALA A 472 3.92 10.38 -12.33
CA ALA A 472 4.18 9.86 -13.67
C ALA A 472 5.49 10.40 -14.25
N ILE A 473 5.76 11.69 -14.03
CA ILE A 473 6.98 12.36 -14.50
C ILE A 473 8.20 11.94 -13.70
N MET A 474 8.11 11.71 -12.40
CA MET A 474 9.20 11.10 -11.63
C MET A 474 9.54 9.71 -12.17
N ASN A 475 8.55 8.92 -12.60
CA ASN A 475 8.81 7.64 -13.27
C ASN A 475 9.49 7.82 -14.64
N MET A 476 9.17 8.87 -15.37
CA MET A 476 9.86 9.21 -16.62
C MET A 476 11.26 9.76 -16.41
N ALA A 477 11.47 10.64 -15.43
CA ALA A 477 12.77 11.20 -15.07
C ALA A 477 13.77 10.08 -14.72
N GLN A 478 13.27 8.94 -14.22
CA GLN A 478 14.08 7.73 -14.09
C GLN A 478 14.52 7.16 -15.43
N GLU A 479 13.61 7.01 -16.40
CA GLU A 479 13.94 6.54 -17.74
C GLU A 479 14.87 7.52 -18.47
N ILE A 480 14.57 8.82 -18.43
CA ILE A 480 15.44 9.87 -18.97
C ILE A 480 16.83 9.82 -18.30
N GLY A 481 16.89 9.69 -16.98
CA GLY A 481 18.14 9.56 -16.25
C GLY A 481 18.96 8.31 -16.63
N LYS A 482 18.35 7.27 -17.23
CA LYS A 482 19.09 6.15 -17.84
C LYS A 482 19.69 6.50 -19.21
N HIS A 483 19.32 7.62 -19.81
CA HIS A 483 19.85 8.09 -21.09
C HIS A 483 20.84 9.25 -20.93
N ILE A 484 20.89 9.88 -19.75
CA ILE A 484 21.84 10.96 -19.44
C ILE A 484 23.09 10.37 -18.78
N HIS A 485 24.17 10.23 -19.55
CA HIS A 485 25.42 9.62 -19.08
C HIS A 485 25.95 10.30 -17.79
N ALA A 486 25.93 11.64 -17.75
CA ALA A 486 26.37 12.42 -16.60
C ALA A 486 25.62 12.07 -15.30
N LEU A 487 24.31 11.82 -15.37
CA LEU A 487 23.51 11.40 -14.21
C LEU A 487 23.74 9.93 -13.85
N GLN A 488 24.03 9.07 -14.83
CA GLN A 488 24.40 7.68 -14.56
C GLN A 488 25.71 7.55 -13.80
N VAL A 489 26.70 8.38 -14.13
CA VAL A 489 28.01 8.40 -13.46
C VAL A 489 28.00 9.22 -12.16
N ALA A 490 26.91 9.94 -11.86
CA ALA A 490 26.70 10.69 -10.62
C ALA A 490 25.41 10.27 -9.85
N PRO A 491 25.33 9.03 -9.32
CA PRO A 491 24.13 8.52 -8.61
C PRO A 491 23.66 9.38 -7.44
N GLN A 492 24.59 10.01 -6.71
CA GLN A 492 24.26 10.88 -5.58
C GLN A 492 23.54 12.15 -6.03
N THR A 493 23.96 12.74 -7.16
CA THR A 493 23.32 13.91 -7.75
C THR A 493 21.92 13.58 -8.22
N GLN A 494 21.74 12.46 -8.94
CA GLN A 494 20.43 11.99 -9.36
C GLN A 494 19.49 11.76 -8.17
N THR A 495 19.99 11.10 -7.12
CA THR A 495 19.21 10.85 -5.90
C THR A 495 18.85 12.14 -5.18
N SER A 496 19.76 13.11 -5.15
CA SER A 496 19.51 14.42 -4.53
C SER A 496 18.43 15.20 -5.29
N LEU A 497 18.44 15.20 -6.63
CA LEU A 497 17.37 15.77 -7.45
C LEU A 497 16.01 15.14 -7.10
N LEU A 498 15.93 13.81 -7.06
CA LEU A 498 14.70 13.11 -6.70
C LEU A 498 14.21 13.44 -5.29
N SER A 499 15.11 13.47 -4.30
CA SER A 499 14.79 13.86 -2.93
C SER A 499 14.29 15.31 -2.86
N TRP A 500 14.89 16.23 -3.61
CA TRP A 500 14.45 17.62 -3.67
C TRP A 500 13.02 17.73 -4.23
N LEU A 501 12.74 17.10 -5.37
CA LEU A 501 11.42 17.08 -5.99
C LEU A 501 10.35 16.52 -5.05
N ALA A 502 10.64 15.39 -4.39
CA ALA A 502 9.72 14.77 -3.46
C ALA A 502 9.46 15.64 -2.23
N VAL A 503 10.50 16.21 -1.62
CA VAL A 503 10.36 17.09 -0.44
C VAL A 503 9.56 18.35 -0.76
N LYS A 504 9.66 18.91 -1.97
CA LYS A 504 8.85 20.08 -2.38
C LYS A 504 7.37 19.76 -2.54
N ASN A 505 7.05 18.54 -2.97
CA ASN A 505 5.68 18.06 -3.15
C ASN A 505 4.87 17.96 -1.83
N PHE A 506 5.53 17.73 -0.68
CA PHE A 506 4.84 17.59 0.59
C PHE A 506 4.38 18.91 1.23
N ASP A 507 3.27 18.85 1.97
CA ASP A 507 2.75 19.97 2.75
C ASP A 507 3.57 20.24 4.00
N ASP A 508 3.56 21.51 4.43
CA ASP A 508 4.29 22.00 5.58
C ASP A 508 3.46 23.06 6.31
N VAL A 509 2.75 22.63 7.36
CA VAL A 509 1.89 23.47 8.19
C VAL A 509 2.68 23.89 9.43
N LYS A 510 3.32 25.06 9.36
CA LYS A 510 4.16 25.63 10.43
C LYS A 510 3.43 26.69 11.27
N GLY A 511 3.87 26.84 12.52
CA GLY A 511 3.46 27.95 13.40
C GLY A 511 1.96 28.00 13.67
N THR A 512 1.36 29.17 13.49
CA THR A 512 -0.08 29.43 13.72
C THR A 512 -0.95 29.06 12.51
N ASN A 513 -0.38 28.52 11.43
CA ASN A 513 -1.12 28.14 10.24
C ASN A 513 -2.24 27.14 10.60
N LYS A 514 -3.40 27.33 9.95
CA LYS A 514 -4.58 26.51 10.21
C LYS A 514 -4.29 25.05 9.85
N SER A 515 -4.67 24.13 10.74
CA SER A 515 -4.62 22.69 10.45
C SER A 515 -5.51 22.32 9.28
N ILE A 516 -5.13 21.30 8.52
CA ILE A 516 -5.95 20.74 7.44
C ILE A 516 -7.00 19.84 8.09
N ARG A 517 -8.26 20.27 8.06
CA ARG A 517 -9.40 19.48 8.53
C ARG A 517 -10.06 18.80 7.34
N THR A 518 -10.10 17.48 7.30
CA THR A 518 -10.70 16.69 6.21
C THR A 518 -11.43 15.48 6.77
N LEU A 519 -12.35 14.88 6.01
CA LEU A 519 -12.95 13.59 6.39
C LEU A 519 -11.87 12.50 6.50
N LEU A 520 -11.99 11.57 7.46
CA LEU A 520 -10.95 10.59 7.75
C LEU A 520 -10.54 9.72 6.53
N PRO A 521 -11.45 9.22 5.67
CA PRO A 521 -11.03 8.45 4.48
C PRO A 521 -10.09 9.24 3.55
N ASN A 522 -10.29 10.56 3.46
CA ASN A 522 -9.41 11.45 2.70
C ASN A 522 -8.04 11.61 3.38
N ALA A 523 -8.00 11.72 4.70
CA ALA A 523 -6.74 11.78 5.44
C ALA A 523 -5.95 10.47 5.39
N LEU A 524 -6.60 9.30 5.48
CA LEU A 524 -5.94 8.00 5.35
C LEU A 524 -5.26 7.83 3.98
N HIS A 525 -5.90 8.39 2.96
CA HIS A 525 -5.41 8.41 1.60
C HIS A 525 -4.88 9.81 1.28
N PHE A 526 -3.81 10.26 1.91
CA PHE A 526 -3.28 11.62 1.72
C PHE A 526 -2.36 11.79 0.50
N GLN A 527 -1.92 10.69 -0.14
CA GLN A 527 -1.18 10.73 -1.40
C GLN A 527 -2.01 10.14 -2.55
N ARG A 528 -1.87 10.71 -3.76
CA ARG A 528 -2.49 10.23 -5.01
C ARG A 528 -1.41 9.98 -6.05
N GLY A 529 -1.61 8.97 -6.90
CA GLY A 529 -0.70 8.69 -8.02
C GLY A 529 0.63 8.04 -7.66
N VAL A 530 0.93 7.74 -6.39
CA VAL A 530 2.20 7.09 -5.98
C VAL A 530 2.45 5.76 -6.71
N GLN A 531 1.37 5.06 -7.09
CA GLN A 531 1.33 3.89 -7.98
C GLN A 531 2.11 4.09 -9.29
N ASN A 532 2.28 5.34 -9.74
CA ASN A 532 3.00 5.68 -10.97
C ASN A 532 4.51 5.58 -10.84
N ILE A 533 5.06 5.62 -9.62
CA ILE A 533 6.51 5.50 -9.38
C ILE A 533 6.81 4.07 -8.98
N ARG A 534 7.43 3.31 -9.88
CA ARG A 534 7.76 1.91 -9.60
C ARG A 534 8.91 1.79 -8.60
N VAL A 535 8.66 1.18 -7.46
CA VAL A 535 9.65 1.03 -6.38
C VAL A 535 9.86 -0.43 -5.95
N ARG A 536 11.00 -0.64 -5.30
CA ARG A 536 11.36 -1.81 -4.49
C ARG A 536 11.18 -1.43 -3.02
N ASN A 537 10.80 -2.38 -2.18
CA ASN A 537 10.50 -2.08 -0.77
C ASN A 537 10.82 -3.28 0.14
N LEU A 538 11.73 -3.07 1.09
CA LEU A 538 11.91 -3.93 2.26
C LEU A 538 11.30 -3.21 3.47
N GLU A 539 10.40 -3.88 4.20
CA GLU A 539 9.77 -3.35 5.40
C GLU A 539 9.71 -4.42 6.48
N VAL A 540 9.97 -4.02 7.72
CA VAL A 540 9.97 -4.91 8.89
C VAL A 540 9.07 -4.37 10.00
N GLU A 541 8.58 -5.30 10.79
CA GLU A 541 7.68 -5.13 11.91
C GLU A 541 8.46 -5.45 13.18
N MET A 542 8.89 -4.38 13.86
CA MET A 542 9.74 -4.45 15.04
C MET A 542 8.91 -4.25 16.31
N ALA A 543 8.94 -5.23 17.21
CA ALA A 543 8.26 -5.11 18.50
C ALA A 543 8.84 -3.94 19.33
N LEU A 544 7.96 -3.09 19.88
CA LEU A 544 8.37 -2.06 20.83
C LEU A 544 8.73 -2.70 22.18
N ASP A 545 9.80 -2.20 22.79
CA ASP A 545 10.27 -2.66 24.10
C ASP A 545 9.70 -1.81 25.23
N SER A 546 9.81 -2.32 26.46
CA SER A 546 9.49 -1.55 27.66
C SER A 546 10.68 -0.74 28.16
N LYS A 547 10.44 0.44 28.73
CA LYS A 547 11.46 1.19 29.47
C LYS A 547 11.93 0.33 30.66
N LYS A 548 13.24 0.34 30.94
CA LYS A 548 13.83 -0.46 32.03
C LYS A 548 13.08 -0.25 33.36
N GLY A 549 12.59 -1.34 33.95
CA GLY A 549 11.83 -1.31 35.21
C GLY A 549 10.39 -0.80 35.11
N LYS A 550 9.90 -0.50 33.90
CA LYS A 550 8.58 0.09 33.63
C LYS A 550 7.87 -0.69 32.51
N PRO A 551 7.30 -1.86 32.81
CA PRO A 551 6.83 -2.83 31.80
C PRO A 551 5.72 -2.31 30.86
N ASN A 552 5.02 -1.24 31.24
CA ASN A 552 3.91 -0.65 30.48
C ASN A 552 4.29 0.67 29.77
N GLU A 553 5.51 1.15 29.94
CA GLU A 553 5.99 2.35 29.26
C GLU A 553 6.84 1.97 28.06
N ARG A 554 6.54 2.51 26.89
CA ARG A 554 7.22 2.19 25.63
C ARG A 554 8.60 2.82 25.56
N ASP A 555 9.60 2.05 25.18
CA ASP A 555 10.94 2.52 24.86
C ASP A 555 11.13 2.58 23.33
N TYR A 556 11.35 3.79 22.82
CA TYR A 556 11.57 4.04 21.40
C TYR A 556 13.05 4.10 21.02
N THR A 557 13.98 3.70 21.89
CA THR A 557 15.42 3.74 21.61
C THR A 557 15.78 2.87 20.41
N ASN A 558 15.23 1.65 20.31
CA ASN A 558 15.44 0.78 19.14
C ASN A 558 14.83 1.34 17.86
N VAL A 559 13.72 2.09 17.96
CA VAL A 559 13.10 2.79 16.82
C VAL A 559 14.02 3.90 16.31
N ARG A 560 14.52 4.74 17.21
CA ARG A 560 15.50 5.78 16.89
C ARG A 560 16.78 5.18 16.31
N ARG A 561 17.26 4.07 16.85
CA ARG A 561 18.41 3.34 16.31
C ARG A 561 18.15 2.85 14.89
N ALA A 562 17.00 2.21 14.64
CA ALA A 562 16.61 1.70 13.33
C ALA A 562 16.63 2.81 12.26
N TRP A 563 16.07 3.97 12.59
CA TRP A 563 16.04 5.15 11.73
C TRP A 563 17.43 5.69 11.40
N TRP A 564 18.26 5.90 12.42
CA TRP A 564 19.61 6.44 12.23
C TRP A 564 20.56 5.45 11.57
N ASP A 565 20.35 4.14 11.76
CA ASP A 565 21.09 3.11 11.06
C ASP A 565 20.85 3.13 9.55
N VAL A 566 19.62 3.43 9.10
CA VAL A 566 19.34 3.65 7.67
C VAL A 566 20.08 4.89 7.17
N ILE A 567 19.99 6.02 7.87
CA ILE A 567 20.68 7.25 7.47
C ILE A 567 22.19 7.01 7.33
N LYS A 568 22.82 6.41 8.34
CA LYS A 568 24.27 6.12 8.30
C LYS A 568 24.62 5.17 7.15
N THR A 569 23.81 4.15 6.91
CA THR A 569 24.03 3.20 5.80
C THR A 569 23.86 3.87 4.43
N CYS A 570 22.88 4.77 4.29
CA CYS A 570 22.65 5.57 3.10
C CYS A 570 23.85 6.47 2.78
N TYR A 571 24.45 7.13 3.78
CA TYR A 571 25.65 7.95 3.59
C TYR A 571 26.91 7.11 3.33
N ALA A 572 27.05 5.96 3.99
CA ALA A 572 28.15 5.02 3.72
C ALA A 572 28.13 4.49 2.28
N ASN A 573 26.95 4.42 1.66
CA ASN A 573 26.74 3.97 0.28
C ASN A 573 26.49 5.14 -0.71
N ALA A 574 26.86 6.38 -0.36
CA ALA A 574 26.53 7.56 -1.18
C ALA A 574 27.07 7.50 -2.61
N LYS A 575 28.24 6.86 -2.82
CA LYS A 575 28.86 6.71 -4.14
C LYS A 575 27.97 5.99 -5.15
N THR A 576 27.22 4.97 -4.71
CA THR A 576 26.32 4.17 -5.58
C THR A 576 24.85 4.54 -5.40
N SER A 577 24.49 5.19 -4.28
CA SER A 577 23.12 5.62 -3.95
C SER A 577 22.05 4.55 -4.23
N PRO A 578 22.15 3.36 -3.61
CA PRO A 578 21.23 2.25 -3.85
C PRO A 578 19.82 2.52 -3.28
N MET A 579 19.70 3.43 -2.32
CA MET A 579 18.43 3.94 -1.80
C MET A 579 18.11 5.28 -2.42
N ARG A 580 17.05 5.34 -3.23
CA ARG A 580 16.65 6.54 -3.99
C ARG A 580 15.24 7.04 -3.67
N MET A 581 14.51 6.29 -2.84
CA MET A 581 13.16 6.59 -2.38
C MET A 581 13.18 6.61 -0.84
N PRO A 582 12.10 7.06 -0.17
CA PRO A 582 12.23 7.39 1.24
C PRO A 582 12.43 6.15 2.12
N MET A 583 12.94 6.40 3.32
CA MET A 583 12.62 5.58 4.48
C MET A 583 11.25 6.02 4.99
N GLU A 584 10.40 5.06 5.30
CA GLU A 584 9.07 5.29 5.89
C GLU A 584 9.00 4.58 7.23
N MET A 585 8.46 5.25 8.24
CA MET A 585 8.28 4.67 9.57
C MET A 585 6.90 5.00 10.10
N ARG A 586 6.22 3.98 10.62
CA ARG A 586 4.89 4.05 11.21
C ARG A 586 4.92 3.39 12.58
N ILE A 587 4.24 3.99 13.55
CA ILE A 587 3.99 3.36 14.85
C ILE A 587 2.57 2.82 14.85
N MET A 588 2.38 1.55 15.17
CA MET A 588 1.07 0.88 15.14
C MET A 588 0.85 -0.07 16.32
N GLY A 589 -0.39 -0.56 16.48
CA GLY A 589 -0.77 -1.47 17.56
C GLY A 589 -0.30 -2.91 17.38
N SER A 590 -0.78 -3.77 18.28
CA SER A 590 -0.69 -5.24 18.16
C SER A 590 -1.78 -5.76 17.22
N SER A 591 -1.65 -7.01 16.80
CA SER A 591 -2.68 -7.76 16.07
C SER A 591 -3.09 -9.03 16.81
N GLU A 592 -4.30 -9.50 16.55
CA GLU A 592 -4.85 -10.78 17.00
C GLU A 592 -4.96 -11.81 15.86
N VAL A 593 -4.68 -11.41 14.61
CA VAL A 593 -4.69 -12.28 13.43
C VAL A 593 -3.53 -13.26 13.49
N THR A 594 -3.79 -14.54 13.21
CA THR A 594 -2.89 -15.65 13.57
C THR A 594 -1.48 -15.48 13.03
N LEU A 595 -1.34 -15.07 11.77
CA LEU A 595 -0.06 -14.90 11.08
C LEU A 595 0.40 -13.43 10.97
N ALA A 596 -0.22 -12.52 11.72
CA ALA A 596 0.18 -11.12 11.68
C ALA A 596 1.59 -10.91 12.25
N PRO A 597 2.46 -10.13 11.58
CA PRO A 597 3.76 -9.76 12.14
C PRO A 597 3.68 -8.98 13.46
N GLN A 598 2.57 -8.26 13.67
CA GLN A 598 2.31 -7.46 14.87
C GLN A 598 1.78 -8.30 16.03
N ARG A 599 1.49 -9.60 15.83
CA ARG A 599 0.89 -10.44 16.86
C ARG A 599 1.85 -10.61 18.04
N GLY A 600 1.33 -10.33 19.24
CA GLY A 600 2.09 -10.44 20.49
C GLY A 600 2.89 -9.19 20.86
N ASN A 601 2.93 -8.17 19.98
CA ASN A 601 3.63 -6.91 20.24
C ASN A 601 2.77 -6.00 21.14
N LYS A 602 2.61 -6.37 22.42
CA LYS A 602 1.67 -5.74 23.37
C LYS A 602 1.90 -4.24 23.58
N LEU A 603 3.14 -3.78 23.45
CA LEU A 603 3.51 -2.37 23.55
C LEU A 603 3.38 -1.63 22.21
N GLY A 604 2.99 -2.31 21.14
CA GLY A 604 2.92 -1.79 19.79
C GLY A 604 4.10 -2.23 18.93
N THR A 605 4.05 -1.83 17.67
CA THR A 605 4.99 -2.20 16.62
C THR A 605 5.51 -0.95 15.94
N CYS A 606 6.80 -0.92 15.66
CA CYS A 606 7.39 -0.02 14.67
C CYS A 606 7.44 -0.74 13.33
N ALA A 607 6.62 -0.30 12.38
CA ALA A 607 6.73 -0.70 10.98
C ALA A 607 7.69 0.27 10.30
N ILE A 608 8.84 -0.22 9.84
CA ILE A 608 9.87 0.62 9.21
C ILE A 608 10.36 -0.02 7.92
N GLY A 609 10.35 0.78 6.86
CA GLY A 609 10.69 0.34 5.51
C GLY A 609 11.63 1.28 4.79
N ILE A 610 12.42 0.71 3.89
CA ILE A 610 13.30 1.43 2.98
C ILE A 610 12.87 1.15 1.55
N LEU A 611 12.83 2.20 0.74
CA LEU A 611 12.41 2.12 -0.64
C LEU A 611 13.54 2.51 -1.58
N THR A 612 13.53 1.93 -2.77
CA THR A 612 14.32 2.45 -3.89
C THR A 612 13.57 2.31 -5.20
N LEU A 613 14.09 2.93 -6.24
CA LEU A 613 13.54 2.84 -7.58
C LEU A 613 13.79 1.45 -8.19
N GLU A 614 12.84 0.95 -8.99
CA GLU A 614 13.04 -0.32 -9.71
C GLU A 614 14.24 -0.26 -10.67
N ALA A 615 14.54 0.93 -11.19
CA ALA A 615 15.67 1.21 -12.07
C ALA A 615 17.06 0.87 -11.48
N VAL A 616 17.18 0.72 -10.15
CA VAL A 616 18.42 0.33 -9.47
C VAL A 616 18.27 -0.95 -8.63
N SER A 617 17.35 -1.81 -9.04
CA SER A 617 17.09 -3.08 -8.35
C SER A 617 18.28 -4.05 -8.35
N ASP A 618 19.24 -3.89 -9.27
CA ASP A 618 20.47 -4.67 -9.38
C ASP A 618 21.44 -4.46 -8.21
N ILE A 619 21.51 -3.25 -7.67
CA ILE A 619 22.33 -2.91 -6.49
C ILE A 619 21.53 -2.85 -5.18
N TRP A 620 20.20 -2.99 -5.26
CA TRP A 620 19.29 -2.84 -4.12
C TRP A 620 19.44 -3.94 -3.06
N VAL A 621 19.41 -5.21 -3.47
CA VAL A 621 19.29 -6.33 -2.52
C VAL A 621 20.46 -6.37 -1.54
N LEU A 622 21.68 -6.09 -2.00
CA LEU A 622 22.88 -6.04 -1.13
C LEU A 622 22.80 -4.89 -0.12
N TYR A 623 22.28 -3.74 -0.51
CA TYR A 623 22.07 -2.61 0.39
C TYR A 623 20.98 -2.91 1.43
N ALA A 624 19.84 -3.41 0.99
CA ALA A 624 18.72 -3.73 1.87
C ALA A 624 19.10 -4.83 2.88
N GLN A 625 19.93 -5.80 2.49
CA GLN A 625 20.51 -6.79 3.41
C GLN A 625 21.36 -6.14 4.51
N GLN A 626 22.21 -5.14 4.19
CA GLN A 626 23.01 -4.42 5.19
C GLN A 626 22.14 -3.74 6.27
N VAL A 627 21.01 -3.16 5.85
CA VAL A 627 20.06 -2.53 6.76
C VAL A 627 19.33 -3.59 7.60
N LEU A 628 18.88 -4.68 7.00
CA LEU A 628 18.24 -5.80 7.71
C LEU A 628 19.17 -6.42 8.76
N ASP A 629 20.45 -6.60 8.43
CA ASP A 629 21.45 -7.15 9.35
C ASP A 629 21.59 -6.29 10.61
N LYS A 630 21.50 -4.96 10.48
CA LYS A 630 21.47 -4.04 11.62
C LYS A 630 20.20 -4.23 12.44
N TRP A 631 19.03 -4.15 11.83
CA TRP A 631 17.75 -4.26 12.53
C TRP A 631 17.57 -5.58 13.27
N THR A 632 18.02 -6.69 12.68
CA THR A 632 17.95 -8.03 13.30
C THR A 632 19.01 -8.28 14.37
N SER A 633 19.97 -7.36 14.55
CA SER A 633 21.00 -7.47 15.60
C SER A 633 20.56 -6.92 16.96
N TYR A 634 19.47 -6.14 17.00
CA TYR A 634 19.08 -5.38 18.18
C TYR A 634 18.67 -6.25 19.36
N LYS A 635 18.82 -5.68 20.56
CA LYS A 635 18.44 -6.27 21.84
C LYS A 635 17.39 -5.42 22.55
N THR A 636 16.54 -6.07 23.32
CA THR A 636 15.70 -5.43 24.33
C THR A 636 16.56 -4.98 25.52
N ASN A 637 15.99 -4.15 26.39
CA ASN A 637 16.57 -3.67 27.63
C ASN A 637 16.93 -4.82 28.60
N ASP A 638 16.29 -5.97 28.45
CA ASP A 638 16.59 -7.21 29.19
C ASP A 638 17.65 -8.10 28.48
N GLY A 639 18.25 -7.61 27.38
CA GLY A 639 19.31 -8.30 26.64
C GLY A 639 18.83 -9.40 25.68
N LYS A 640 17.52 -9.58 25.50
CA LYS A 640 16.96 -10.56 24.55
C LYS A 640 16.99 -9.99 23.12
N PRO A 641 17.06 -10.82 22.07
CA PRO A 641 16.86 -10.35 20.70
C PRO A 641 15.50 -9.63 20.55
N VAL A 642 15.49 -8.51 19.84
CA VAL A 642 14.22 -7.88 19.42
C VAL A 642 13.56 -8.75 18.36
N VAL A 643 12.25 -8.96 18.49
CA VAL A 643 11.47 -9.67 17.47
C VAL A 643 11.31 -8.75 16.26
N VAL A 644 11.81 -9.19 15.11
CA VAL A 644 11.72 -8.49 13.82
C VAL A 644 11.12 -9.46 12.81
N LYS A 645 9.91 -9.15 12.34
CA LYS A 645 9.16 -9.96 11.36
C LYS A 645 9.00 -9.16 10.07
N PRO A 646 8.92 -9.78 8.88
CA PRO A 646 8.73 -9.04 7.64
C PRO A 646 7.29 -8.53 7.50
N HIS A 647 7.11 -7.37 6.85
CA HIS A 647 5.79 -7.05 6.28
C HIS A 647 5.52 -7.98 5.09
N TRP A 648 4.48 -8.82 5.19
CA TRP A 648 4.29 -9.92 4.24
C TRP A 648 4.11 -9.53 2.77
N ALA A 649 3.50 -8.38 2.48
CA ALA A 649 3.35 -7.87 1.11
C ALA A 649 4.68 -7.41 0.46
N LYS A 650 5.73 -7.15 1.24
CA LYS A 650 6.97 -6.49 0.79
C LYS A 650 8.06 -7.52 0.42
N GLU A 651 9.29 -7.07 0.18
CA GLU A 651 10.41 -7.95 -0.12
C GLU A 651 10.99 -8.56 1.15
N TRP A 652 10.87 -9.88 1.30
CA TRP A 652 11.45 -10.59 2.46
C TRP A 652 12.05 -11.95 2.08
N TYR A 653 11.46 -12.66 1.12
CA TYR A 653 11.78 -14.07 0.82
C TYR A 653 13.23 -14.31 0.37
N MET A 654 13.85 -13.32 -0.31
CA MET A 654 15.22 -13.42 -0.82
C MET A 654 16.31 -13.15 0.22
N TYR A 655 15.96 -12.54 1.36
CA TYR A 655 16.95 -12.07 2.33
C TYR A 655 17.38 -13.18 3.29
N LYS A 656 18.48 -12.93 3.99
CA LYS A 656 19.05 -13.81 5.00
C LYS A 656 19.02 -13.18 6.37
N VAL A 657 18.94 -13.99 7.41
CA VAL A 657 19.13 -13.56 8.81
C VAL A 657 20.04 -14.58 9.48
N GLY A 658 21.11 -14.11 10.14
CA GLY A 658 22.14 -14.98 10.70
C GLY A 658 22.84 -15.86 9.64
N GLY A 659 22.97 -15.35 8.41
CA GLY A 659 23.60 -16.06 7.29
C GLY A 659 22.73 -17.16 6.62
N LYS A 660 21.53 -17.44 7.15
CA LYS A 660 20.58 -18.42 6.60
C LYS A 660 19.40 -17.72 5.92
N PRO A 661 18.73 -18.35 4.93
CA PRO A 661 17.50 -17.81 4.35
C PRO A 661 16.52 -17.39 5.45
N TRP A 662 15.98 -16.17 5.38
CA TRP A 662 15.14 -15.63 6.46
C TRP A 662 13.91 -16.50 6.70
N VAL A 663 13.33 -17.06 5.63
CA VAL A 663 12.20 -18.00 5.73
C VAL A 663 12.48 -19.18 6.67
N GLU A 664 13.71 -19.68 6.75
CA GLU A 664 14.03 -20.76 7.68
C GLU A 664 13.90 -20.33 9.14
N LYS A 665 14.39 -19.13 9.46
CA LYS A 665 14.25 -18.55 10.80
C LYS A 665 12.78 -18.31 11.13
N LEU A 666 12.01 -17.76 10.17
CA LEU A 666 10.58 -17.52 10.36
C LEU A 666 9.83 -18.80 10.69
N VAL A 667 10.05 -19.88 9.93
CA VAL A 667 9.33 -21.15 10.12
C VAL A 667 9.79 -21.90 11.36
N LYS A 668 11.09 -21.88 11.68
CA LYS A 668 11.66 -22.69 12.76
C LYS A 668 11.65 -21.99 14.12
N GLU A 669 11.58 -20.66 14.13
CA GLU A 669 11.72 -19.83 15.33
C GLU A 669 10.60 -18.80 15.47
N ASP A 670 10.47 -17.84 14.55
CA ASP A 670 9.65 -16.63 14.81
C ASP A 670 8.13 -16.82 14.67
N TYR A 671 7.71 -17.85 13.94
CA TYR A 671 6.31 -18.19 13.68
C TYR A 671 6.01 -19.68 13.92
N LYS A 672 6.90 -20.42 14.59
CA LYS A 672 6.77 -21.88 14.72
C LYS A 672 5.43 -22.27 15.33
N GLU A 673 5.06 -21.61 16.42
CA GLU A 673 3.81 -21.84 17.13
C GLU A 673 2.60 -21.31 16.34
N GLU A 674 2.70 -20.11 15.77
CA GLU A 674 1.63 -19.48 14.99
C GLU A 674 1.31 -20.25 13.70
N ILE A 675 2.30 -20.86 13.05
CA ILE A 675 2.11 -21.71 11.88
C ILE A 675 1.36 -22.99 12.27
N ALA A 676 1.74 -23.63 13.38
CA ALA A 676 1.05 -24.82 13.87
C ALA A 676 -0.41 -24.50 14.24
N GLU A 677 -0.65 -23.37 14.91
CA GLU A 677 -1.99 -22.88 15.22
C GLU A 677 -2.79 -22.58 13.94
N PHE A 678 -2.19 -21.88 12.97
CA PHE A 678 -2.82 -21.57 11.69
C PHE A 678 -3.24 -22.84 10.94
N GLN A 679 -2.36 -23.84 10.85
CA GLN A 679 -2.69 -25.12 10.23
C GLN A 679 -3.85 -25.82 10.94
N ALA A 680 -3.86 -25.84 12.28
CA ALA A 680 -4.94 -26.44 13.06
C ALA A 680 -6.29 -25.73 12.84
N LEU A 681 -6.30 -24.39 12.85
CA LEU A 681 -7.51 -23.59 12.60
C LEU A 681 -8.01 -23.77 11.17
N MET A 682 -7.12 -23.74 10.18
CA MET A 682 -7.46 -23.99 8.77
C MET A 682 -8.00 -25.42 8.57
N ALA A 683 -7.44 -26.42 9.25
CA ALA A 683 -7.96 -27.79 9.22
C ALA A 683 -9.34 -27.89 9.88
N ALA A 684 -9.62 -27.12 10.93
CA ALA A 684 -10.94 -27.07 11.55
C ALA A 684 -12.00 -26.46 10.60
N ILE A 685 -11.65 -25.39 9.88
CA ILE A 685 -12.51 -24.84 8.81
C ILE A 685 -12.73 -25.90 7.72
N GLY A 686 -11.66 -26.58 7.29
CA GLY A 686 -11.74 -27.64 6.30
C GLY A 686 -12.64 -28.80 6.71
N LYS A 687 -12.55 -29.24 7.97
CA LYS A 687 -13.46 -30.25 8.54
C LYS A 687 -14.92 -29.80 8.49
N LYS A 688 -15.21 -28.52 8.77
CA LYS A 688 -16.56 -27.95 8.71
C LYS A 688 -17.09 -27.90 7.28
N HIS A 689 -16.24 -27.63 6.29
CA HIS A 689 -16.65 -27.35 4.91
C HIS A 689 -16.37 -28.50 3.92
N GLY A 690 -15.75 -29.59 4.37
CA GLY A 690 -15.54 -30.82 3.60
C GLY A 690 -14.27 -30.81 2.72
N TRP A 691 -13.16 -30.27 3.22
CA TRP A 691 -11.85 -30.28 2.53
C TRP A 691 -10.67 -30.40 3.51
N THR A 692 -9.49 -30.73 3.01
CA THR A 692 -8.26 -30.91 3.81
C THR A 692 -7.19 -29.86 3.51
N LEU A 693 -6.18 -29.73 4.39
CA LEU A 693 -5.01 -28.88 4.12
C LEU A 693 -4.26 -29.32 2.84
N GLY A 694 -4.29 -30.62 2.51
CA GLY A 694 -3.71 -31.15 1.27
C GLY A 694 -4.43 -30.63 0.02
N ASP A 695 -5.75 -30.42 0.10
CA ASP A 695 -6.55 -29.92 -1.03
C ASP A 695 -6.27 -28.45 -1.31
N ILE A 696 -6.17 -27.62 -0.26
CA ILE A 696 -5.81 -26.22 -0.41
C ILE A 696 -4.36 -26.07 -0.86
N LYS A 697 -3.43 -26.91 -0.36
CA LYS A 697 -2.04 -26.94 -0.79
C LYS A 697 -1.94 -27.18 -2.29
N ARG A 698 -2.68 -28.16 -2.80
CA ARG A 698 -2.75 -28.48 -4.23
C ARG A 698 -3.34 -27.35 -5.06
N THR A 699 -4.44 -26.75 -4.58
CA THR A 699 -5.31 -25.93 -5.42
C THR A 699 -5.04 -24.44 -5.29
N PHE A 700 -4.85 -23.92 -4.07
CA PHE A 700 -4.78 -22.48 -3.81
C PHE A 700 -3.39 -22.00 -3.37
N SER A 701 -2.44 -22.89 -3.14
CA SER A 701 -1.10 -22.53 -2.67
C SER A 701 -0.07 -22.39 -3.80
N ASN A 702 1.12 -21.90 -3.44
CA ASN A 702 2.29 -21.82 -4.29
C ASN A 702 3.55 -22.30 -3.53
N ASP A 703 4.71 -22.34 -4.20
CA ASP A 703 5.95 -22.83 -3.60
C ASP A 703 6.36 -22.08 -2.32
N VAL A 704 6.10 -20.77 -2.25
CA VAL A 704 6.49 -19.94 -1.10
C VAL A 704 5.58 -20.20 0.08
N LEU A 705 4.26 -20.19 -0.13
CA LEU A 705 3.28 -20.49 0.91
C LEU A 705 3.38 -21.94 1.39
N ASP A 706 3.75 -22.87 0.49
CA ASP A 706 4.04 -24.26 0.85
C ASP A 706 5.25 -24.36 1.79
N ASN A 707 6.33 -23.65 1.46
CA ASN A 707 7.55 -23.65 2.25
C ASN A 707 7.39 -22.88 3.58
N THR A 708 6.53 -21.88 3.63
CA THR A 708 6.35 -21.03 4.81
C THR A 708 5.24 -21.51 5.74
N PHE A 709 4.06 -21.89 5.22
CA PHE A 709 2.88 -22.14 6.05
C PHE A 709 2.35 -23.58 5.98
N LEU A 710 2.63 -24.32 4.91
CA LEU A 710 2.12 -25.69 4.70
C LEU A 710 3.26 -26.74 4.66
N GLY A 711 4.37 -26.43 5.33
CA GLY A 711 5.48 -27.35 5.53
C GLY A 711 5.00 -28.60 6.28
N GLY A 712 5.41 -29.79 5.83
CA GLY A 712 4.98 -31.07 6.40
C GLY A 712 3.56 -31.53 6.02
N VAL A 713 2.74 -30.68 5.40
CA VAL A 713 1.42 -31.07 4.89
C VAL A 713 1.59 -31.86 3.59
N ALA A 714 1.07 -33.09 3.56
CA ALA A 714 1.02 -33.89 2.35
C ALA A 714 -0.01 -33.33 1.36
N THR A 715 0.38 -33.17 0.10
CA THR A 715 -0.52 -32.77 -0.98
C THR A 715 -1.49 -33.90 -1.28
N SER A 716 -2.80 -33.61 -1.34
CA SER A 716 -3.79 -34.63 -1.66
C SER A 716 -3.73 -35.02 -3.14
N LYS A 717 -4.12 -36.26 -3.45
CA LYS A 717 -4.22 -36.75 -4.84
C LYS A 717 -5.28 -35.94 -5.61
N PRO A 718 -5.14 -35.79 -6.94
CA PRO A 718 -6.18 -35.18 -7.75
C PRO A 718 -7.53 -35.87 -7.52
N GLN A 719 -8.59 -35.10 -7.30
CA GLN A 719 -9.94 -35.65 -7.20
C GLN A 719 -10.43 -36.06 -8.59
N GLN A 720 -11.01 -37.25 -8.74
CA GLN A 720 -11.86 -37.55 -9.90
C GLN A 720 -13.10 -36.66 -9.82
N ALA A 721 -13.52 -36.08 -10.94
CA ALA A 721 -14.66 -35.16 -10.99
C ALA A 721 -15.86 -35.75 -10.23
N VAL A 722 -16.26 -35.10 -9.14
CA VAL A 722 -17.52 -35.42 -8.46
C VAL A 722 -18.61 -35.08 -9.47
N LYS A 723 -19.34 -36.11 -9.95
CA LYS A 723 -20.55 -35.88 -10.75
C LYS A 723 -21.46 -34.99 -9.89
N ALA A 724 -21.87 -33.84 -10.43
CA ALA A 724 -22.78 -32.92 -9.76
C ALA A 724 -23.96 -33.72 -9.18
N GLU A 725 -23.99 -33.90 -7.86
CA GLU A 725 -25.14 -34.50 -7.22
C GLU A 725 -26.32 -33.54 -7.43
N LYS A 726 -27.44 -34.10 -7.90
CA LYS A 726 -28.68 -33.35 -8.03
C LYS A 726 -28.96 -32.67 -6.70
N ILE A 727 -29.10 -31.35 -6.73
CA ILE A 727 -29.62 -30.55 -5.64
C ILE A 727 -30.90 -31.23 -5.15
N VAL A 728 -30.85 -31.82 -3.97
CA VAL A 728 -32.05 -32.31 -3.29
C VAL A 728 -32.82 -31.06 -2.89
N GLN A 729 -33.89 -30.76 -3.63
CA GLN A 729 -34.89 -29.80 -3.19
C GLN A 729 -35.45 -30.29 -1.86
N VAL A 730 -35.09 -29.60 -0.78
CA VAL A 730 -35.79 -29.73 0.49
C VAL A 730 -37.19 -29.18 0.24
N GLN A 731 -38.21 -30.06 0.24
CA GLN A 731 -39.61 -29.64 0.25
C GLN A 731 -39.85 -28.82 1.52
N VAL A 732 -40.09 -27.52 1.34
CA VAL A 732 -40.65 -26.67 2.38
C VAL A 732 -42.15 -26.98 2.42
N HIS A 733 -42.63 -27.57 3.50
CA HIS A 733 -44.05 -27.66 3.76
C HIS A 733 -44.58 -26.26 4.06
N GLU A 734 -45.45 -25.74 3.19
CA GLU A 734 -46.24 -24.53 3.45
C GLU A 734 -47.16 -24.78 4.66
N ILE A 735 -47.11 -23.87 5.62
CA ILE A 735 -48.11 -23.77 6.69
C ILE A 735 -49.27 -22.94 6.12
N PRO A 736 -50.54 -23.42 6.19
CA PRO A 736 -51.68 -22.69 5.64
C PRO A 736 -51.89 -21.33 6.32
N ALA A 737 -52.25 -20.34 5.52
CA ALA A 737 -52.34 -18.92 5.88
C ALA A 737 -53.58 -18.51 6.70
N ASP A 738 -54.16 -19.43 7.49
CA ASP A 738 -55.34 -19.16 8.32
C ASP A 738 -55.05 -19.43 9.80
N ALA A 739 -54.24 -18.58 10.43
CA ALA A 739 -54.12 -18.49 11.89
C ALA A 739 -53.50 -17.16 12.34
N VAL A 740 -54.09 -16.03 11.95
CA VAL A 740 -53.89 -14.76 12.66
C VAL A 740 -55.22 -14.06 12.81
N SER A 741 -55.93 -14.37 13.89
CA SER A 741 -56.94 -13.49 14.47
C SER A 741 -56.86 -13.60 15.99
N GLU A 742 -56.88 -12.44 16.65
CA GLU A 742 -56.95 -12.19 18.10
C GLU A 742 -55.59 -12.38 18.83
N VAL A 743 -55.06 -11.42 19.59
CA VAL A 743 -55.70 -10.56 20.59
C VAL A 743 -54.95 -9.24 20.73
N SER A 744 -55.71 -8.15 20.75
CA SER A 744 -55.37 -6.83 21.29
C SER A 744 -55.39 -6.82 22.83
N VAL A 745 -54.34 -6.31 23.49
CA VAL A 745 -54.30 -5.21 24.48
C VAL A 745 -52.83 -4.87 24.74
#